data_AF-A0A932ILX5-F1
#
_entry.id   AF-A0A932ILX5-F1
#
_cell.length_a   1.000
_cell.length_b   1.000
_cell.length_c   1.000
_cell.angle_alpha   90.00
_cell.angle_beta   90.00
_cell.angle_gamma   90.00
#
_symmetry.space_group_name_H-M   'P 1'
#
loop_
_entity.id
_entity.type
_entity.pdbx_description
1 polymer ?
#
loop_
_entity_poly.entity_id
_entity_poly.type
_entity_poly.pdbx_seq_one_letter_code
_entity_poly.pdbx_strand_id
1 'polypeptide(L)'
;PTISSIGPSSRLLCDGDLNLTVTGTNFFPTSVIRLNGVSQTTTYVDSATLTTTIPATSLSTAGTYSITVYTPPTGGGTSSAKTLTVDGATTSISGAVYWDRNISGIKDATETGISGWVVSLTAPSPTNNQTTSTIAGGTYKFENLGTGSYTVTVSPATGWSSTIPASGSASYSVTCGSQTTGANFGFTLSDSTSDTTKYRTFTPTSMLVKKPVKKVCHLLDWNFTFTNETGRQAEALYVEFNNIVNVFYTYAPFTVIDDLGANTQDYMFMGAVIDTGETIQITGWSKIQPCDIRINKWWWIYDDSSISKDYSEGPLRPDSITKYLPMPNAANIRDEIFRQVFQPSGGMLVGAKVFPNPQKFAWVLMRRSNDLFVSLEDKTGKHTRRPRGFTRDVGESQMLRGKVPQLPPRKHNNRLFAEMAALRLNIAASISDITPNGLGVLIYDDGSTNPFNGLTIQRIAGIIDTSLTYYRGRTEAYYLAADSTIRKINEAFYGDIDTISWSTELRLTGVKSVSEIPFLRPNPGAVAMTMEQSPDWLSNEEVPEEFTVQQNYPNPFNPTTTIDFYLPAVSTVTVSIYDILGKEVGTLFNNELMESGEQSIQFNASELSSGVYFYKVSATVLAEEDESLGGQTFVSMKKMVLLK
;
A
#
# COMPACT_ATOMS: atom_id res chain seq x y z
N PRO A 1 14.66 -31.59 65.25
CA PRO A 1 13.93 -32.07 64.05
C PRO A 1 14.89 -32.18 62.85
N THR A 2 14.72 -33.20 62.00
CA THR A 2 15.43 -33.29 60.69
C THR A 2 14.41 -33.51 59.57
N ILE A 3 14.62 -32.88 58.40
CA ILE A 3 13.77 -33.06 57.22
C ILE A 3 14.49 -33.97 56.23
N SER A 4 13.86 -35.09 55.84
CA SER A 4 14.35 -35.96 54.77
C SER A 4 13.87 -35.49 53.39
N SER A 5 12.59 -35.13 53.29
CA SER A 5 11.92 -34.73 52.04
C SER A 5 10.72 -33.81 52.30
N ILE A 6 10.31 -33.11 51.25
CA ILE A 6 9.05 -32.36 51.20
C ILE A 6 8.27 -32.80 49.94
N GLY A 7 6.95 -32.81 50.00
CA GLY A 7 6.08 -33.25 48.92
C GLY A 7 4.82 -32.37 48.81
N PRO A 8 4.56 -31.74 47.65
CA PRO A 8 5.45 -31.62 46.48
C PRO A 8 6.63 -30.64 46.75
N SER A 9 7.74 -30.81 46.02
CA SER A 9 8.93 -29.94 46.11
C SER A 9 8.96 -28.80 45.10
N SER A 10 7.98 -28.73 44.19
CA SER A 10 7.78 -27.63 43.26
C SER A 10 6.29 -27.38 42.99
N ARG A 11 5.98 -26.19 42.47
CA ARG A 11 4.65 -25.77 41.99
C ARG A 11 4.80 -24.65 40.96
N LEU A 12 3.76 -24.36 40.20
CA LEU A 12 3.69 -23.17 39.34
C LEU A 12 3.23 -21.93 40.13
N LEU A 13 3.66 -20.75 39.71
CA LEU A 13 3.27 -19.46 40.29
C LEU A 13 1.74 -19.27 40.35
N CYS A 14 1.03 -19.76 39.32
CA CYS A 14 -0.42 -19.67 39.19
C CYS A 14 -1.21 -20.83 39.81
N ASP A 15 -0.57 -21.75 40.54
CA ASP A 15 -1.29 -22.79 41.27
C ASP A 15 -2.12 -22.18 42.43
N GLY A 16 -3.12 -22.92 42.91
CA GLY A 16 -3.85 -22.59 44.13
C GLY A 16 -3.01 -22.81 45.40
N ASP A 17 -3.68 -22.85 46.55
CA ASP A 17 -3.02 -23.13 47.83
C ASP A 17 -2.26 -24.46 47.79
N LEU A 18 -1.08 -24.48 48.39
CA LEU A 18 -0.18 -25.63 48.38
C LEU A 18 -0.40 -26.48 49.64
N ASN A 19 -0.89 -27.71 49.47
CA ASN A 19 -0.86 -28.71 50.54
C ASN A 19 0.51 -29.37 50.59
N LEU A 20 1.34 -28.96 51.56
CA LEU A 20 2.71 -29.42 51.73
C LEU A 20 2.79 -30.50 52.81
N THR A 21 3.41 -31.63 52.46
CA THR A 21 3.82 -32.68 53.41
C THR A 21 5.32 -32.60 53.64
N VAL A 22 5.75 -32.59 54.90
CA VAL A 22 7.15 -32.60 55.31
C VAL A 22 7.44 -33.92 56.02
N THR A 23 8.38 -34.69 55.49
CA THR A 23 8.80 -35.99 56.04
C THR A 23 10.18 -35.86 56.68
N GLY A 24 10.40 -36.54 57.80
CA GLY A 24 11.63 -36.41 58.57
C GLY A 24 11.66 -37.26 59.83
N THR A 25 12.41 -36.81 60.83
CA THR A 25 12.49 -37.48 62.15
C THR A 25 12.53 -36.45 63.28
N ASN A 26 12.17 -36.90 64.49
CA ASN A 26 12.15 -36.09 65.72
C ASN A 26 11.20 -34.89 65.59
N PHE A 27 10.01 -35.12 65.03
CA PHE A 27 8.89 -34.18 65.10
C PHE A 27 8.06 -34.44 66.35
N PHE A 28 7.53 -33.37 66.91
CA PHE A 28 6.68 -33.37 68.10
C PHE A 28 5.40 -32.58 67.82
N PRO A 29 4.31 -32.77 68.60
CA PRO A 29 3.09 -31.98 68.45
C PRO A 29 3.29 -30.45 68.50
N THR A 30 4.39 -29.99 69.10
CA THR A 30 4.79 -28.57 69.16
C THR A 30 5.66 -28.10 68.00
N SER A 31 5.95 -28.96 67.01
CA SER A 31 6.79 -28.63 65.85
C SER A 31 5.99 -27.87 64.79
N VAL A 32 6.60 -26.85 64.19
CA VAL A 32 5.94 -25.95 63.24
C VAL A 32 6.76 -25.85 61.95
N ILE A 33 6.11 -26.04 60.81
CA ILE A 33 6.67 -25.79 59.48
C ILE A 33 6.81 -24.28 59.30
N ARG A 34 7.95 -23.83 58.78
CA ARG A 34 8.26 -22.43 58.50
C ARG A 34 8.60 -22.24 57.03
N LEU A 35 7.94 -21.28 56.38
CA LEU A 35 8.23 -20.80 55.03
C LEU A 35 9.06 -19.52 55.13
N ASN A 36 10.29 -19.52 54.61
CA ASN A 36 11.23 -18.39 54.73
C ASN A 36 11.38 -17.87 56.18
N GLY A 37 11.29 -18.78 57.16
CA GLY A 37 11.37 -18.46 58.59
C GLY A 37 10.03 -18.09 59.26
N VAL A 38 8.94 -17.89 58.49
CA VAL A 38 7.60 -17.58 59.01
C VAL A 38 6.81 -18.85 59.28
N SER A 39 6.35 -19.02 60.53
CA SER A 39 5.55 -20.16 60.97
C SER A 39 4.23 -20.27 60.21
N GLN A 40 3.96 -21.46 59.67
CA GLN A 40 2.71 -21.84 59.02
C GLN A 40 1.83 -22.64 59.99
N THR A 41 0.51 -22.61 59.78
CA THR A 41 -0.41 -23.49 60.51
C THR A 41 -0.07 -24.94 60.19
N THR A 42 0.47 -25.66 61.18
CA THR A 42 1.06 -26.99 61.01
C THR A 42 0.21 -28.03 61.72
N THR A 43 -0.10 -29.12 61.02
CA THR A 43 -0.74 -30.30 61.59
C THR A 43 0.33 -31.36 61.85
N TYR A 44 0.43 -31.79 63.10
CA TYR A 44 1.27 -32.93 63.48
C TYR A 44 0.54 -34.23 63.14
N VAL A 45 1.14 -35.08 62.30
CA VAL A 45 0.60 -36.40 61.96
C VAL A 45 1.23 -37.45 62.88
N ASP A 46 2.57 -37.53 62.88
CA ASP A 46 3.35 -38.43 63.73
C ASP A 46 4.78 -37.90 63.90
N SER A 47 5.65 -38.67 64.56
CA SER A 47 7.04 -38.29 64.82
C SER A 47 7.93 -38.10 63.58
N ALA A 48 7.42 -38.47 62.40
CA ALA A 48 8.10 -38.41 61.11
C ALA A 48 7.38 -37.55 60.07
N THR A 49 6.13 -37.14 60.29
CA THR A 49 5.31 -36.44 59.29
C THR A 49 4.60 -35.22 59.85
N LEU A 50 4.73 -34.09 59.14
CA LEU A 50 3.96 -32.86 59.35
C LEU A 50 3.27 -32.45 58.05
N THR A 51 2.09 -31.83 58.14
CA THR A 51 1.41 -31.24 56.98
C THR A 51 1.02 -29.77 57.22
N THR A 52 0.92 -28.99 56.16
CA THR A 52 0.44 -27.60 56.20
C THR A 52 -0.19 -27.22 54.86
N THR A 53 -1.13 -26.26 54.87
CA THR A 53 -1.63 -25.61 53.67
C THR A 53 -1.02 -24.21 53.60
N ILE A 54 -0.17 -23.97 52.60
CA ILE A 54 0.47 -22.68 52.35
C ILE A 54 -0.42 -21.90 51.38
N PRO A 55 -0.93 -20.72 51.77
CA PRO A 55 -1.75 -19.90 50.88
C PRO A 55 -0.99 -19.47 49.62
N ALA A 56 -1.66 -19.49 48.46
CA ALA A 56 -1.06 -19.07 47.19
C ALA A 56 -0.51 -17.63 47.23
N THR A 57 -1.13 -16.76 48.04
CA THR A 57 -0.67 -15.38 48.29
C THR A 57 0.72 -15.28 48.91
N SER A 58 1.16 -16.31 49.63
CA SER A 58 2.51 -16.40 50.22
C SER A 58 3.57 -16.86 49.21
N LEU A 59 3.14 -17.33 48.04
CA LEU A 59 3.95 -17.90 46.98
C LEU A 59 3.70 -17.16 45.65
N SER A 60 3.53 -15.84 45.74
CA SER A 60 3.12 -14.94 44.64
C SER A 60 4.29 -14.43 43.79
N THR A 61 5.51 -14.91 44.02
CA THR A 61 6.69 -14.59 43.21
C THR A 61 7.40 -15.88 42.78
N ALA A 62 7.75 -15.99 41.51
CA ALA A 62 8.55 -17.13 41.04
C ALA A 62 9.93 -17.09 41.69
N GLY A 63 10.43 -18.25 42.13
CA GLY A 63 11.69 -18.33 42.85
C GLY A 63 11.76 -19.53 43.79
N THR A 64 12.77 -19.52 44.66
CA THR A 64 12.98 -20.59 45.63
C THR A 64 12.58 -20.13 47.02
N TYR A 65 11.88 -21.01 47.74
CA TYR A 65 11.40 -20.80 49.08
C TYR A 65 12.02 -21.83 50.02
N SER A 66 12.44 -21.37 51.20
CA SER A 66 13.07 -22.21 52.21
C SER A 66 12.00 -22.81 53.14
N ILE A 67 11.95 -24.13 53.21
CA ILE A 67 11.11 -24.88 54.15
C ILE A 67 11.99 -25.41 55.29
N THR A 68 11.65 -25.04 56.52
CA THR A 68 12.28 -25.54 57.74
C THR A 68 11.23 -26.02 58.73
N VAL A 69 11.62 -26.88 59.68
CA VAL A 69 10.79 -27.26 60.82
C VAL A 69 11.44 -26.74 62.09
N TYR A 70 10.68 -26.00 62.90
CA TYR A 70 11.12 -25.52 64.20
C TYR A 70 10.40 -26.27 65.32
N THR A 71 11.18 -26.78 66.28
CA THR A 71 10.66 -27.38 67.53
C THR A 71 11.16 -26.55 68.73
N PRO A 72 10.31 -26.16 69.70
CA PRO A 72 10.68 -25.32 70.84
C PRO A 72 11.83 -25.86 71.74
N PRO A 73 12.48 -24.99 72.57
CA PRO A 73 13.83 -25.20 73.10
C PRO A 73 14.03 -26.32 74.13
N THR A 74 13.00 -26.80 74.82
CA THR A 74 13.13 -27.91 75.79
C THR A 74 13.22 -29.26 75.06
N GLY A 75 14.22 -29.40 74.17
CA GLY A 75 14.48 -30.60 73.35
C GLY A 75 14.50 -30.39 71.83
N GLY A 76 14.49 -29.14 71.34
CA GLY A 76 14.30 -28.82 69.92
C GLY A 76 15.36 -27.90 69.27
N GLY A 77 15.01 -27.38 68.10
CA GLY A 77 15.84 -26.53 67.24
C GLY A 77 15.20 -26.37 65.85
N THR A 78 15.83 -25.59 64.97
CA THR A 78 15.43 -25.47 63.55
C THR A 78 16.16 -26.54 62.73
N SER A 79 15.44 -27.25 61.86
CA SER A 79 16.06 -28.19 60.93
C SER A 79 16.91 -27.48 59.86
N SER A 80 17.75 -28.22 59.14
CA SER A 80 18.25 -27.77 57.84
C SER A 80 17.09 -27.49 56.88
N ALA A 81 17.30 -26.56 55.95
CA ALA A 81 16.29 -26.17 54.98
C ALA A 81 16.14 -27.18 53.82
N LYS A 82 14.91 -27.34 53.34
CA LYS A 82 14.60 -27.93 52.02
C LYS A 82 14.03 -26.85 51.10
N THR A 83 14.37 -26.95 49.82
CA THR A 83 13.93 -25.99 48.81
C THR A 83 12.58 -26.40 48.24
N LEU A 84 11.62 -25.47 48.29
CA LEU A 84 10.41 -25.48 47.48
C LEU A 84 10.64 -24.54 46.29
N THR A 85 10.49 -25.03 45.06
CA THR A 85 10.62 -24.20 43.85
C THR A 85 9.24 -23.74 43.38
N VAL A 86 9.07 -22.44 43.16
CA VAL A 86 7.91 -21.87 42.48
C VAL A 86 8.35 -21.44 41.09
N ASP A 87 7.99 -22.24 40.09
CA ASP A 87 8.33 -21.98 38.69
C ASP A 87 7.44 -20.87 38.12
N GLY A 88 8.01 -19.99 37.31
CA GLY A 88 7.22 -19.03 36.54
C GLY A 88 6.38 -19.76 35.51
N ALA A 89 5.08 -19.49 35.45
CA ALA A 89 4.22 -19.98 34.39
C ALA A 89 4.10 -18.91 33.30
N THR A 90 4.61 -19.18 32.09
CA THR A 90 4.37 -18.32 30.93
C THR A 90 3.03 -18.67 30.30
N THR A 91 1.98 -18.05 30.81
CA THR A 91 0.64 -18.10 30.23
C THR A 91 0.50 -17.06 29.14
N SER A 92 -0.03 -17.45 27.99
CA SER A 92 -0.21 -16.52 26.86
C SER A 92 -1.39 -16.87 25.97
N ILE A 93 -1.91 -15.87 25.28
CA ILE A 93 -2.82 -16.02 24.14
C ILE A 93 -2.16 -15.33 22.94
N SER A 94 -2.08 -16.02 21.80
CA SER A 94 -1.46 -15.51 20.58
C SER A 94 -2.20 -15.96 19.33
N GLY A 95 -2.12 -15.13 18.29
CA GLY A 95 -2.81 -15.36 17.04
C GLY A 95 -2.41 -14.36 15.95
N ALA A 96 -3.17 -14.33 14.86
CA ALA A 96 -2.96 -13.42 13.75
C ALA A 96 -4.27 -12.80 13.24
N VAL A 97 -4.22 -11.52 12.90
CA VAL A 97 -5.25 -10.83 12.12
C VAL A 97 -4.85 -10.91 10.65
N TYR A 98 -5.75 -11.30 9.75
CA TYR A 98 -5.45 -11.47 8.33
C TYR A 98 -6.56 -10.96 7.41
N TRP A 99 -6.17 -10.60 6.19
CA TRP A 99 -7.13 -10.28 5.15
C TRP A 99 -7.66 -11.58 4.55
N ASP A 100 -8.89 -11.91 4.92
CA ASP A 100 -9.67 -13.04 4.41
C ASP A 100 -10.27 -12.67 3.06
N ARG A 101 -9.49 -12.92 2.00
CA ARG A 101 -9.76 -12.45 0.63
C ARG A 101 -10.91 -13.21 0.01
N ASN A 102 -10.98 -14.50 0.31
CA ASN A 102 -12.00 -15.40 -0.22
C ASN A 102 -13.19 -15.58 0.74
N ILE A 103 -13.17 -14.91 1.90
CA ILE A 103 -14.25 -14.93 2.91
C ILE A 103 -14.47 -16.38 3.40
N SER A 104 -13.40 -17.17 3.49
CA SER A 104 -13.46 -18.57 3.89
C SER A 104 -13.50 -18.75 5.41
N GLY A 105 -13.07 -17.74 6.17
CA GLY A 105 -12.83 -17.86 7.61
C GLY A 105 -11.63 -18.75 7.96
N ILE A 106 -10.79 -19.11 6.98
CA ILE A 106 -9.58 -19.91 7.17
C ILE A 106 -8.41 -19.10 6.66
N LYS A 107 -7.34 -18.99 7.46
CA LYS A 107 -6.12 -18.29 7.02
C LYS A 107 -5.36 -19.14 6.01
N ASP A 108 -5.48 -18.81 4.74
CA ASP A 108 -4.78 -19.50 3.66
C ASP A 108 -3.32 -19.01 3.52
N ALA A 109 -2.47 -19.82 2.89
CA ALA A 109 -1.04 -19.49 2.71
C ALA A 109 -0.80 -18.22 1.87
N THR A 110 -1.78 -17.84 1.03
CA THR A 110 -1.74 -16.64 0.18
C THR A 110 -2.29 -15.40 0.88
N GLU A 111 -2.89 -15.55 2.06
CA GLU A 111 -3.50 -14.45 2.81
C GLU A 111 -2.50 -13.82 3.77
N THR A 112 -2.33 -12.52 3.60
CA THR A 112 -1.41 -11.74 4.41
C THR A 112 -2.05 -11.27 5.70
N GLY A 113 -1.22 -11.20 6.72
CA GLY A 113 -1.62 -10.60 7.98
C GLY A 113 -1.79 -9.09 7.85
N ILE A 114 -2.62 -8.52 8.71
CA ILE A 114 -2.86 -7.08 8.76
C ILE A 114 -2.10 -6.53 9.96
N SER A 115 -1.05 -5.73 9.71
CA SER A 115 -0.28 -5.07 10.77
C SER A 115 -0.89 -3.73 11.22
N GLY A 116 -0.51 -3.27 12.41
CA GLY A 116 -0.94 -1.99 13.02
C GLY A 116 -2.34 -1.96 13.64
N TRP A 117 -3.11 -3.06 13.59
CA TRP A 117 -4.44 -3.14 14.17
C TRP A 117 -4.41 -3.38 15.67
N VAL A 118 -5.29 -2.70 16.40
CA VAL A 118 -5.39 -2.83 17.85
C VAL A 118 -6.17 -4.09 18.20
N VAL A 119 -5.58 -4.90 19.08
CA VAL A 119 -6.16 -6.10 19.68
C VAL A 119 -6.29 -5.87 21.18
N SER A 120 -7.50 -6.05 21.70
CA SER A 120 -7.82 -5.86 23.12
C SER A 120 -8.12 -7.20 23.78
N LEU A 121 -7.65 -7.37 25.01
CA LEU A 121 -7.92 -8.51 25.87
C LEU A 121 -8.73 -8.04 27.09
N THR A 122 -9.98 -8.47 27.19
CA THR A 122 -10.79 -8.31 28.39
C THR A 122 -10.55 -9.48 29.33
N ALA A 123 -10.07 -9.18 30.53
CA ALA A 123 -9.79 -10.15 31.59
C ALA A 123 -11.00 -10.36 32.51
N PRO A 124 -11.04 -11.44 33.32
CA PRO A 124 -12.09 -11.65 34.31
C PRO A 124 -12.20 -10.50 35.33
N SER A 125 -11.06 -9.88 35.66
CA SER A 125 -10.99 -8.63 36.43
C SER A 125 -10.62 -7.50 35.49
N PRO A 126 -11.40 -6.40 35.40
CA PRO A 126 -11.12 -5.28 34.51
C PRO A 126 -9.74 -4.62 34.73
N THR A 127 -9.18 -4.74 35.95
CA THR A 127 -7.84 -4.22 36.29
C THR A 127 -6.71 -4.88 35.51
N ASN A 128 -6.96 -6.04 34.89
CA ASN A 128 -5.97 -6.84 34.17
C ASN A 128 -6.22 -6.86 32.66
N ASN A 129 -7.05 -5.95 32.15
CA ASN A 129 -7.23 -5.78 30.70
C ASN A 129 -5.90 -5.40 30.06
N GLN A 130 -5.65 -5.92 28.86
CA GLN A 130 -4.46 -5.60 28.08
C GLN A 130 -4.85 -5.15 26.68
N THR A 131 -3.99 -4.35 26.05
CA THR A 131 -4.09 -4.00 24.64
C THR A 131 -2.73 -4.20 23.99
N THR A 132 -2.74 -4.56 22.71
CA THR A 132 -1.54 -4.65 21.88
C THR A 132 -1.89 -4.28 20.45
N SER A 133 -0.89 -4.08 19.61
CA SER A 133 -1.10 -3.90 18.18
C SER A 133 -0.47 -5.06 17.43
N THR A 134 -1.14 -5.52 16.38
CA THR A 134 -0.59 -6.52 15.47
C THR A 134 0.70 -6.00 14.85
N ILE A 135 1.74 -6.83 14.84
CA ILE A 135 3.01 -6.51 14.20
C ILE A 135 3.07 -7.11 12.78
N ALA A 136 4.28 -7.21 12.23
CA ALA A 136 4.60 -7.96 11.02
C ALA A 136 3.82 -9.28 10.90
N GLY A 137 3.17 -9.47 9.76
CA GLY A 137 2.43 -10.71 9.47
C GLY A 137 1.10 -10.81 10.21
N GLY A 138 0.63 -9.69 10.76
CA GLY A 138 -0.62 -9.55 11.50
C GLY A 138 -0.62 -10.23 12.87
N THR A 139 0.56 -10.60 13.38
CA THR A 139 0.66 -11.41 14.60
C THR A 139 0.51 -10.56 15.86
N TYR A 140 -0.04 -11.15 16.93
CA TYR A 140 -0.16 -10.51 18.24
C TYR A 140 0.02 -11.54 19.37
N LYS A 141 0.38 -11.07 20.56
CA LYS A 141 0.55 -11.91 21.76
C LYS A 141 0.23 -11.12 23.04
N PHE A 142 -0.49 -11.77 23.94
CA PHE A 142 -0.67 -11.37 25.35
C PHE A 142 0.07 -12.35 26.25
N GLU A 143 0.77 -11.86 27.25
CA GLU A 143 1.60 -12.66 28.17
C GLU A 143 1.24 -12.37 29.63
N ASN A 144 1.72 -13.24 30.53
CA ASN A 144 1.54 -13.13 31.98
C ASN A 144 0.07 -13.10 32.40
N LEU A 145 -0.74 -13.98 31.80
CA LEU A 145 -2.17 -14.07 32.04
C LEU A 145 -2.48 -14.92 33.29
N GLY A 146 -3.33 -14.43 34.18
CA GLY A 146 -3.88 -15.26 35.26
C GLY A 146 -4.75 -16.40 34.71
N THR A 147 -5.12 -17.35 35.57
CA THR A 147 -6.12 -18.35 35.22
C THR A 147 -7.49 -17.69 35.11
N GLY A 148 -8.25 -17.99 34.06
CA GLY A 148 -9.59 -17.45 33.87
C GLY A 148 -10.06 -17.44 32.42
N SER A 149 -11.26 -16.92 32.20
CA SER A 149 -11.82 -16.72 30.87
C SER A 149 -11.53 -15.32 30.37
N TYR A 150 -10.88 -15.22 29.23
CA TYR A 150 -10.52 -13.96 28.59
C TYR A 150 -11.30 -13.81 27.29
N THR A 151 -11.65 -12.57 26.92
CA THR A 151 -12.20 -12.26 25.60
C THR A 151 -11.20 -11.43 24.82
N VAL A 152 -10.76 -11.94 23.66
CA VAL A 152 -9.96 -11.18 22.70
C VAL A 152 -10.90 -10.53 21.70
N THR A 153 -10.74 -9.22 21.50
CA THR A 153 -11.50 -8.43 20.55
C THR A 153 -10.54 -7.69 19.63
N VAL A 154 -10.80 -7.74 18.33
CA VAL A 154 -10.08 -6.95 17.33
C VAL A 154 -10.98 -5.82 16.88
N SER A 155 -10.49 -4.59 16.98
CA SER A 155 -11.21 -3.40 16.51
C SER A 155 -10.85 -3.15 15.04
N PRO A 156 -11.73 -3.46 14.06
CA PRO A 156 -11.41 -3.23 12.66
C PRO A 156 -11.31 -1.74 12.33
N ALA A 157 -10.46 -1.42 11.35
CA ALA A 157 -10.49 -0.11 10.71
C ALA A 157 -11.82 0.09 9.95
N THR A 158 -12.23 1.35 9.77
CA THR A 158 -13.45 1.71 9.04
C THR A 158 -13.51 1.01 7.67
N GLY A 159 -14.67 0.44 7.34
CA GLY A 159 -14.92 -0.27 6.08
C GLY A 159 -14.32 -1.68 5.99
N TRP A 160 -13.91 -2.26 7.12
CA TRP A 160 -13.65 -3.69 7.27
C TRP A 160 -14.74 -4.38 8.09
N SER A 161 -15.07 -5.60 7.72
CA SER A 161 -16.00 -6.49 8.42
C SER A 161 -15.29 -7.78 8.82
N SER A 162 -15.57 -8.26 10.03
CA SER A 162 -14.99 -9.53 10.49
C SER A 162 -15.67 -10.70 9.77
N THR A 163 -14.85 -11.59 9.24
CA THR A 163 -15.31 -12.86 8.65
C THR A 163 -15.30 -13.95 9.71
N ILE A 164 -14.26 -13.99 10.55
CA ILE A 164 -14.15 -14.91 11.67
C ILE A 164 -13.35 -14.30 12.83
N PRO A 165 -13.78 -14.51 14.08
CA PRO A 165 -15.16 -14.78 14.48
C PRO A 165 -16.09 -13.65 14.01
N ALA A 166 -17.32 -13.96 13.58
CA ALA A 166 -18.25 -12.95 13.01
C ALA A 166 -18.53 -11.74 13.93
N SER A 167 -18.36 -11.89 15.24
CA SER A 167 -18.48 -10.82 16.24
C SER A 167 -17.25 -9.92 16.36
N GLY A 168 -16.15 -10.23 15.67
CA GLY A 168 -14.83 -9.64 15.90
C GLY A 168 -14.23 -9.96 17.27
N SER A 169 -14.82 -10.90 18.03
CA SER A 169 -14.39 -11.28 19.38
C SER A 169 -14.48 -12.79 19.64
N ALA A 170 -13.51 -13.35 20.35
CA ALA A 170 -13.50 -14.76 20.76
C ALA A 170 -13.05 -14.93 22.22
N SER A 171 -13.65 -15.88 22.93
CA SER A 171 -13.31 -16.19 24.32
C SER A 171 -12.37 -17.38 24.41
N TYR A 172 -11.36 -17.27 25.27
CA TYR A 172 -10.34 -18.28 25.52
C TYR A 172 -10.20 -18.53 27.02
N SER A 173 -10.19 -19.80 27.41
CA SER A 173 -9.89 -20.19 28.79
C SER A 173 -8.39 -20.38 28.95
N VAL A 174 -7.80 -19.67 29.90
CA VAL A 174 -6.39 -19.81 30.30
C VAL A 174 -6.34 -20.63 31.57
N THR A 175 -5.65 -21.76 31.53
CA THR A 175 -5.32 -22.57 32.70
C THR A 175 -3.86 -22.34 33.09
N CYS A 176 -3.46 -22.75 34.29
CA CYS A 176 -2.10 -22.48 34.76
C CYS A 176 -1.08 -23.11 33.80
N GLY A 177 -0.12 -22.30 33.34
CA GLY A 177 0.89 -22.69 32.35
C GLY A 177 0.42 -22.82 30.89
N SER A 178 -0.85 -22.52 30.55
CA SER A 178 -1.34 -22.70 29.18
C SER A 178 -0.82 -21.64 28.20
N GLN A 179 -0.41 -22.08 27.02
CA GLN A 179 -0.09 -21.22 25.88
C GLN A 179 -1.10 -21.47 24.76
N THR A 180 -2.07 -20.57 24.63
CA THR A 180 -3.09 -20.62 23.58
C THR A 180 -2.52 -19.98 22.32
N THR A 181 -2.45 -20.75 21.23
CA THR A 181 -2.01 -20.29 19.91
C THR A 181 -3.17 -20.40 18.91
N GLY A 182 -3.05 -19.74 17.76
CA GLY A 182 -4.06 -19.84 16.70
C GLY A 182 -5.35 -19.07 16.99
N ALA A 183 -5.33 -18.09 17.90
CA ALA A 183 -6.42 -17.16 18.12
C ALA A 183 -6.56 -16.19 16.93
N ASN A 184 -6.91 -16.69 15.75
CA ASN A 184 -6.86 -15.91 14.52
C ASN A 184 -8.17 -15.15 14.26
N PHE A 185 -8.04 -14.01 13.59
CA PHE A 185 -9.17 -13.16 13.20
C PHE A 185 -9.07 -12.82 11.71
N GLY A 186 -10.07 -13.23 10.95
CA GLY A 186 -10.21 -12.90 9.53
C GLY A 186 -11.07 -11.66 9.34
N PHE A 187 -10.67 -10.80 8.41
CA PHE A 187 -11.42 -9.61 8.02
C PHE A 187 -11.45 -9.46 6.51
N THR A 188 -12.56 -8.92 6.00
CA THR A 188 -12.74 -8.56 4.59
C THR A 188 -13.28 -7.13 4.49
N LEU A 189 -13.33 -6.58 3.28
CA LEU A 189 -13.85 -5.23 3.04
C LEU A 189 -15.38 -5.24 3.08
N SER A 190 -15.99 -4.25 3.74
CA SER A 190 -17.44 -4.16 3.91
C SER A 190 -18.19 -3.95 2.58
N ASP A 191 -17.60 -3.21 1.64
CA ASP A 191 -18.16 -3.00 0.30
C ASP A 191 -17.55 -4.02 -0.67
N SER A 192 -18.15 -5.21 -0.69
CA SER A 192 -17.78 -6.32 -1.58
C SER A 192 -18.30 -6.16 -3.02
N THR A 193 -18.29 -4.94 -3.58
CA THR A 193 -18.32 -4.83 -5.05
C THR A 193 -16.96 -5.28 -5.56
N SER A 194 -16.84 -6.59 -5.72
CA SER A 194 -15.85 -7.38 -6.45
C SER A 194 -14.52 -6.71 -6.72
N ASP A 195 -13.44 -7.41 -6.39
CA ASP A 195 -12.09 -7.13 -6.87
C ASP A 195 -11.98 -7.27 -8.41
N THR A 196 -12.69 -6.42 -9.14
CA THR A 196 -12.71 -6.29 -10.59
C THR A 196 -11.84 -5.15 -11.06
N THR A 197 -11.48 -4.23 -10.15
CA THR A 197 -10.57 -3.13 -10.47
C THR A 197 -9.18 -3.70 -10.68
N LYS A 198 -8.81 -3.82 -11.95
CA LYS A 198 -7.45 -4.17 -12.34
C LYS A 198 -6.60 -2.91 -12.34
N TYR A 199 -5.37 -3.02 -11.85
CA TYR A 199 -4.38 -1.94 -11.88
C TYR A 199 -3.30 -2.24 -12.93
N ARG A 200 -2.49 -1.23 -13.23
CA ARG A 200 -1.33 -1.35 -14.12
C ARG A 200 -0.15 -0.58 -13.55
N THR A 201 1.02 -1.18 -13.61
CA THR A 201 2.30 -0.53 -13.26
C THR A 201 3.35 -0.76 -14.33
N PHE A 202 4.38 0.07 -14.28
CA PHE A 202 5.54 0.06 -15.15
C PHE A 202 6.80 -0.08 -14.29
N THR A 203 7.78 -0.82 -14.81
CA THR A 203 9.11 -0.96 -14.19
C THR A 203 10.10 0.03 -14.83
N PRO A 204 11.24 0.32 -14.18
CA PRO A 204 12.26 1.19 -14.77
C PRO A 204 12.73 0.71 -16.14
N THR A 205 12.85 -0.61 -16.34
CA THR A 205 13.25 -1.19 -17.63
C THR A 205 12.18 -1.03 -18.70
N SER A 206 10.89 -1.17 -18.35
CA SER A 206 9.82 -1.01 -19.33
C SER A 206 9.75 0.41 -19.92
N MET A 207 10.27 1.41 -19.20
CA MET A 207 10.31 2.82 -19.61
C MET A 207 11.45 3.17 -20.56
N LEU A 208 12.36 2.22 -20.86
CA LEU A 208 13.52 2.42 -21.73
C LEU A 208 13.21 2.25 -23.22
N VAL A 209 11.94 2.40 -23.61
CA VAL A 209 11.60 2.57 -25.02
C VAL A 209 12.00 3.98 -25.44
N LYS A 210 12.91 4.06 -26.43
CA LYS A 210 13.53 5.34 -26.83
C LYS A 210 12.59 6.24 -27.62
N LYS A 211 11.87 5.69 -28.60
CA LYS A 211 11.06 6.47 -29.53
C LYS A 211 9.57 6.11 -29.41
N PRO A 212 8.67 7.11 -29.32
CA PRO A 212 7.24 6.86 -29.41
C PRO A 212 6.87 6.31 -30.79
N VAL A 213 5.87 5.45 -30.83
CA VAL A 213 5.22 5.09 -32.09
C VAL A 213 4.47 6.32 -32.59
N LYS A 214 4.61 6.64 -33.87
CA LYS A 214 3.87 7.73 -34.48
C LYS A 214 2.37 7.36 -34.51
N LYS A 215 1.52 8.25 -33.99
CA LYS A 215 0.07 8.12 -34.02
C LYS A 215 -0.48 8.42 -35.43
N VAL A 216 -0.06 7.63 -36.40
CA VAL A 216 -0.46 7.74 -37.80
C VAL A 216 -1.20 6.46 -38.16
N CYS A 217 -2.41 6.62 -38.69
CA CYS A 217 -3.20 5.48 -39.16
C CYS A 217 -2.43 4.72 -40.26
N HIS A 218 -2.61 3.40 -40.24
CA HIS A 218 -1.90 2.48 -41.13
C HIS A 218 -2.84 1.51 -41.85
N LEU A 219 -4.10 1.45 -41.41
CA LEU A 219 -5.15 0.62 -41.96
C LEU A 219 -6.49 1.33 -41.73
N LEU A 220 -7.39 1.26 -42.70
CA LEU A 220 -8.76 1.74 -42.53
C LEU A 220 -9.75 0.79 -43.22
N ASP A 221 -10.86 0.51 -42.55
CA ASP A 221 -12.04 -0.11 -43.15
C ASP A 221 -13.00 0.98 -43.63
N TRP A 222 -13.73 0.71 -44.70
CA TRP A 222 -14.61 1.68 -45.33
C TRP A 222 -15.85 1.03 -45.94
N ASN A 223 -16.89 1.83 -46.13
CA ASN A 223 -18.15 1.45 -46.76
C ASN A 223 -18.58 2.54 -47.75
N PHE A 224 -18.96 2.15 -48.96
CA PHE A 224 -19.62 3.01 -49.94
C PHE A 224 -20.94 2.39 -50.38
N THR A 225 -21.96 3.22 -50.40
CA THR A 225 -23.30 2.89 -50.85
C THR A 225 -23.54 3.53 -52.21
N PHE A 226 -24.05 2.75 -53.15
CA PHE A 226 -24.42 3.21 -54.49
C PHE A 226 -25.89 2.90 -54.73
N THR A 227 -26.63 3.86 -55.25
CA THR A 227 -28.02 3.67 -55.65
C THR A 227 -28.13 3.89 -57.15
N ASN A 228 -28.78 2.98 -57.87
CA ASN A 228 -29.03 3.15 -59.29
C ASN A 228 -30.26 4.03 -59.54
N GLU A 229 -30.07 5.33 -59.67
CA GLU A 229 -31.17 6.28 -59.89
C GLU A 229 -31.41 6.62 -61.38
N THR A 230 -30.78 5.89 -62.29
CA THR A 230 -30.64 6.31 -63.70
C THR A 230 -31.85 5.99 -64.59
N GLY A 231 -32.87 5.33 -64.05
CA GLY A 231 -34.06 4.91 -64.81
C GLY A 231 -33.82 3.71 -65.73
N ARG A 232 -32.66 3.05 -65.64
CA ARG A 232 -32.25 1.90 -66.45
C ARG A 232 -31.65 0.82 -65.56
N GLN A 233 -31.72 -0.45 -65.98
CA GLN A 233 -31.04 -1.56 -65.33
C GLN A 233 -29.54 -1.52 -65.63
N ALA A 234 -28.70 -1.50 -64.60
CA ALA A 234 -27.24 -1.53 -64.75
C ALA A 234 -26.70 -2.95 -64.65
N GLU A 235 -25.69 -3.30 -65.43
CA GLU A 235 -25.07 -4.65 -65.43
C GLU A 235 -23.70 -4.69 -64.76
N ALA A 236 -23.07 -3.53 -64.60
CA ALA A 236 -21.79 -3.39 -63.93
C ALA A 236 -21.62 -2.00 -63.32
N LEU A 237 -20.67 -1.90 -62.38
CA LEU A 237 -20.26 -0.65 -61.75
C LEU A 237 -18.74 -0.49 -61.92
N TYR A 238 -18.33 0.64 -62.47
CA TYR A 238 -16.93 1.05 -62.48
C TYR A 238 -16.64 1.96 -61.30
N VAL A 239 -15.51 1.75 -60.62
CA VAL A 239 -15.04 2.59 -59.51
C VAL A 239 -13.54 2.85 -59.61
N GLU A 240 -13.16 4.12 -59.59
CA GLU A 240 -11.77 4.59 -59.41
C GLU A 240 -11.60 5.13 -58.00
N PHE A 241 -10.85 4.43 -57.15
CA PHE A 241 -10.45 4.93 -55.83
C PHE A 241 -9.28 5.90 -55.93
N ASN A 242 -9.13 6.78 -54.94
CA ASN A 242 -7.96 7.66 -54.82
C ASN A 242 -6.72 6.95 -54.26
N ASN A 243 -6.88 5.71 -53.82
CA ASN A 243 -5.83 4.94 -53.18
C ASN A 243 -6.09 3.44 -53.32
N ILE A 244 -5.06 2.65 -52.99
CA ILE A 244 -5.09 1.20 -53.15
C ILE A 244 -6.17 0.58 -52.23
N VAL A 245 -7.00 -0.28 -52.81
CA VAL A 245 -7.86 -1.20 -52.06
C VAL A 245 -7.11 -2.51 -51.88
N ASN A 246 -6.99 -2.98 -50.64
CA ASN A 246 -6.29 -4.22 -50.36
C ASN A 246 -7.20 -5.45 -50.47
N VAL A 247 -8.41 -5.37 -49.92
CA VAL A 247 -9.43 -6.43 -50.04
C VAL A 247 -10.81 -5.79 -50.01
N PHE A 248 -11.73 -6.34 -50.80
CA PHE A 248 -13.16 -6.09 -50.71
C PHE A 248 -13.81 -7.18 -49.83
N TYR A 249 -14.60 -6.78 -48.83
CA TYR A 249 -15.31 -7.71 -47.96
C TYR A 249 -16.68 -8.08 -48.53
N THR A 250 -17.45 -7.08 -48.98
CA THR A 250 -18.77 -7.27 -49.58
C THR A 250 -18.92 -6.40 -50.80
N TYR A 251 -19.56 -6.95 -51.83
CA TYR A 251 -19.90 -6.26 -53.06
C TYR A 251 -21.13 -6.90 -53.73
N ALA A 252 -21.92 -7.65 -52.96
CA ALA A 252 -23.15 -8.26 -53.44
C ALA A 252 -24.14 -7.17 -53.89
N PRO A 253 -24.95 -7.44 -54.94
CA PRO A 253 -25.16 -8.73 -55.59
C PRO A 253 -24.11 -9.11 -56.65
N PHE A 254 -23.13 -8.26 -56.95
CA PHE A 254 -22.08 -8.61 -57.91
C PHE A 254 -21.29 -9.85 -57.47
N THR A 255 -20.88 -10.65 -58.45
CA THR A 255 -20.17 -11.92 -58.23
C THR A 255 -18.75 -11.93 -58.81
N VAL A 256 -18.40 -10.92 -59.60
CA VAL A 256 -17.10 -10.79 -60.26
C VAL A 256 -16.56 -9.39 -59.98
N ILE A 257 -15.27 -9.33 -59.62
CA ILE A 257 -14.50 -8.09 -59.58
C ILE A 257 -13.33 -8.26 -60.54
N ASP A 258 -13.16 -7.32 -61.46
CA ASP A 258 -11.98 -7.22 -62.31
C ASP A 258 -11.12 -6.01 -61.87
N ASP A 259 -9.84 -6.27 -61.64
CA ASP A 259 -8.84 -5.24 -61.33
C ASP A 259 -8.25 -4.74 -62.65
N LEU A 260 -8.68 -3.55 -63.07
CA LEU A 260 -8.48 -3.06 -64.44
C LEU A 260 -7.09 -2.46 -64.69
N GLY A 261 -6.16 -2.48 -63.74
CA GLY A 261 -4.85 -1.91 -63.98
C GLY A 261 -3.74 -2.21 -62.97
N ALA A 262 -2.57 -2.57 -63.49
CA ALA A 262 -1.34 -2.79 -62.73
C ALA A 262 -0.81 -1.55 -61.97
N ASN A 263 -1.40 -0.36 -62.16
CA ASN A 263 -1.02 0.93 -61.54
C ASN A 263 -2.20 1.90 -61.32
N THR A 264 -3.44 1.50 -61.62
CA THR A 264 -4.61 2.37 -61.48
C THR A 264 -5.56 1.74 -60.48
N GLN A 265 -6.16 2.57 -59.62
CA GLN A 265 -6.99 2.13 -58.50
C GLN A 265 -8.43 1.88 -58.98
N ASP A 266 -8.53 1.21 -60.14
CA ASP A 266 -9.73 1.07 -60.96
C ASP A 266 -10.27 -0.35 -60.86
N TYR A 267 -11.55 -0.48 -60.54
CA TYR A 267 -12.21 -1.78 -60.37
C TYR A 267 -13.52 -1.81 -61.14
N MET A 268 -13.82 -2.98 -61.72
CA MET A 268 -15.10 -3.28 -62.33
C MET A 268 -15.84 -4.33 -61.53
N PHE A 269 -17.05 -4.03 -61.08
CA PHE A 269 -17.94 -4.99 -60.41
C PHE A 269 -19.00 -5.47 -61.39
N MET A 270 -19.13 -6.78 -61.58
CA MET A 270 -19.97 -7.40 -62.61
C MET A 270 -20.68 -8.66 -62.09
N GLY A 271 -21.53 -9.24 -62.94
CA GLY A 271 -22.17 -10.54 -62.70
C GLY A 271 -23.53 -10.46 -62.00
N ALA A 272 -24.11 -9.26 -61.91
CA ALA A 272 -25.47 -9.03 -61.43
C ALA A 272 -26.11 -7.85 -62.16
N VAL A 273 -27.43 -7.90 -62.32
CA VAL A 273 -28.23 -6.78 -62.83
C VAL A 273 -28.79 -6.02 -61.65
N ILE A 274 -28.62 -4.69 -61.65
CA ILE A 274 -29.08 -3.78 -60.61
C ILE A 274 -30.27 -2.98 -61.12
N ASP A 275 -31.43 -3.16 -60.48
CA ASP A 275 -32.66 -2.48 -60.86
C ASP A 275 -32.62 -0.98 -60.54
N THR A 276 -33.49 -0.20 -61.18
CA THR A 276 -33.63 1.22 -60.85
C THR A 276 -34.20 1.38 -59.44
N GLY A 277 -33.55 2.22 -58.63
CA GLY A 277 -33.86 2.45 -57.23
C GLY A 277 -33.20 1.43 -56.29
N GLU A 278 -32.50 0.42 -56.81
CA GLU A 278 -31.78 -0.54 -55.98
C GLU A 278 -30.48 0.07 -55.42
N THR A 279 -30.18 -0.28 -54.17
CA THR A 279 -29.01 0.20 -53.44
C THR A 279 -28.08 -0.97 -53.14
N ILE A 280 -26.80 -0.79 -53.42
CA ILE A 280 -25.75 -1.76 -53.15
C ILE A 280 -24.69 -1.18 -52.21
N GLN A 281 -24.00 -2.06 -51.49
CA GLN A 281 -22.89 -1.67 -50.63
C GLN A 281 -21.60 -2.38 -51.02
N ILE A 282 -20.55 -1.59 -51.19
CA ILE A 282 -19.20 -2.06 -51.37
C ILE A 282 -18.39 -1.71 -50.13
N THR A 283 -17.90 -2.73 -49.46
CA THR A 283 -17.05 -2.58 -48.27
C THR A 283 -15.69 -3.20 -48.52
N GLY A 284 -14.68 -2.66 -47.85
CA GLY A 284 -13.33 -3.16 -47.97
C GLY A 284 -12.39 -2.47 -47.00
N TRP A 285 -11.09 -2.74 -47.17
CA TRP A 285 -10.04 -2.12 -46.37
C TRP A 285 -8.83 -1.74 -47.20
N SER A 286 -8.08 -0.76 -46.69
CA SER A 286 -6.89 -0.20 -47.34
C SER A 286 -5.74 0.01 -46.33
N LYS A 287 -4.51 -0.33 -46.72
CA LYS A 287 -3.27 -0.18 -45.93
C LYS A 287 -2.41 0.97 -46.46
N ILE A 288 -2.72 2.20 -46.10
CA ILE A 288 -2.21 3.38 -46.82
C ILE A 288 -1.83 4.55 -45.89
N GLN A 289 -0.93 5.41 -46.38
CA GLN A 289 -0.65 6.73 -45.84
C GLN A 289 -0.65 7.78 -46.97
N PRO A 290 -1.43 8.88 -46.88
CA PRO A 290 -2.34 9.24 -45.79
C PRO A 290 -3.55 8.28 -45.67
N CYS A 291 -4.06 8.08 -44.45
CA CYS A 291 -5.27 7.27 -44.21
C CYS A 291 -6.53 8.02 -44.66
N ASP A 292 -6.70 8.05 -45.97
CA ASP A 292 -7.83 8.63 -46.68
C ASP A 292 -8.18 7.71 -47.84
N ILE A 293 -9.43 7.26 -47.89
CA ILE A 293 -10.00 6.55 -49.04
C ILE A 293 -11.24 7.32 -49.48
N ARG A 294 -11.33 7.54 -50.78
CA ARG A 294 -12.48 8.11 -51.46
C ARG A 294 -12.50 7.56 -52.87
N ILE A 295 -13.65 7.63 -53.49
CA ILE A 295 -13.79 7.34 -54.91
C ILE A 295 -13.55 8.65 -55.65
N ASN A 296 -12.62 8.67 -56.59
CA ASN A 296 -12.38 9.81 -57.47
C ASN A 296 -13.45 9.91 -58.54
N LYS A 297 -13.83 8.77 -59.13
CA LYS A 297 -14.83 8.63 -60.19
C LYS A 297 -15.53 7.30 -60.10
N TRP A 298 -16.81 7.27 -60.45
CA TRP A 298 -17.54 6.02 -60.63
C TRP A 298 -18.70 6.24 -61.60
N TRP A 299 -19.19 5.15 -62.19
CA TRP A 299 -20.38 5.17 -63.05
C TRP A 299 -20.95 3.76 -63.25
N TRP A 300 -22.26 3.69 -63.48
CA TRP A 300 -22.96 2.48 -63.91
C TRP A 300 -22.71 2.17 -65.38
N ILE A 301 -22.69 0.89 -65.75
CA ILE A 301 -22.57 0.39 -67.13
C ILE A 301 -23.83 -0.39 -67.48
N TYR A 302 -24.29 -0.22 -68.71
CA TYR A 302 -25.55 -0.77 -69.22
C TYR A 302 -25.30 -1.69 -70.44
N ASP A 303 -26.32 -2.46 -70.81
CA ASP A 303 -26.34 -3.52 -71.85
C ASP A 303 -25.90 -3.04 -73.27
N ASP A 304 -26.00 -1.73 -73.55
CA ASP A 304 -25.39 -1.14 -74.75
C ASP A 304 -23.92 -0.83 -74.45
N SER A 305 -23.03 -1.48 -75.16
CA SER A 305 -21.57 -1.45 -74.94
C SER A 305 -20.90 -0.10 -75.28
N SER A 306 -21.65 1.00 -75.32
CA SER A 306 -21.05 2.34 -75.33
C SER A 306 -20.73 2.77 -73.90
N ILE A 307 -19.48 2.49 -73.50
CA ILE A 307 -18.87 3.12 -72.32
C ILE A 307 -18.89 4.63 -72.56
N SER A 308 -19.91 5.32 -72.07
CA SER A 308 -19.85 6.77 -71.94
C SER A 308 -18.92 7.07 -70.77
N LYS A 309 -17.62 7.18 -71.07
CA LYS A 309 -16.62 7.72 -70.13
C LYS A 309 -16.93 9.16 -69.69
N ASP A 310 -17.97 9.78 -70.26
CA ASP A 310 -18.33 11.19 -70.09
C ASP A 310 -19.27 11.45 -68.89
N TYR A 311 -19.84 10.42 -68.26
CA TYR A 311 -20.69 10.55 -67.06
C TYR A 311 -20.02 9.94 -65.83
N SER A 312 -18.92 10.54 -65.36
CA SER A 312 -18.41 10.20 -64.02
C SER A 312 -19.25 10.92 -62.96
N GLU A 313 -19.87 10.18 -62.06
CA GLU A 313 -20.34 10.76 -60.81
C GLU A 313 -19.11 11.15 -59.98
N GLY A 314 -19.15 12.38 -59.44
CA GLY A 314 -18.00 13.06 -58.85
C GLY A 314 -17.40 12.32 -57.64
N PRO A 315 -16.41 12.93 -56.96
CA PRO A 315 -15.70 12.24 -55.90
C PRO A 315 -16.66 11.89 -54.75
N LEU A 316 -16.76 10.61 -54.43
CA LEU A 316 -17.63 10.09 -53.38
C LEU A 316 -16.80 9.79 -52.13
N ARG A 317 -17.30 10.18 -50.96
CA ARG A 317 -16.71 9.85 -49.66
C ARG A 317 -17.38 8.61 -49.08
N PRO A 318 -16.66 7.80 -48.28
CA PRO A 318 -17.26 6.63 -47.67
C PRO A 318 -18.34 7.06 -46.66
N ASP A 319 -19.42 6.28 -46.60
CA ASP A 319 -20.50 6.47 -45.63
C ASP A 319 -20.00 6.28 -44.20
N SER A 320 -19.05 5.35 -44.03
CA SER A 320 -18.38 5.10 -42.76
C SER A 320 -16.92 4.73 -42.98
N ILE A 321 -16.04 5.18 -42.07
CA ILE A 321 -14.60 4.87 -42.08
C ILE A 321 -14.12 4.52 -40.68
N THR A 322 -13.52 3.35 -40.51
CA THR A 322 -12.89 2.91 -39.25
C THR A 322 -11.38 2.96 -39.42
N LYS A 323 -10.72 3.89 -38.72
CA LYS A 323 -9.26 4.07 -38.80
C LYS A 323 -8.55 3.30 -37.70
N TYR A 324 -7.58 2.48 -38.08
CA TYR A 324 -6.76 1.70 -37.15
C TYR A 324 -5.40 2.37 -36.96
N LEU A 325 -5.13 2.71 -35.70
CA LEU A 325 -3.86 3.27 -35.25
C LEU A 325 -2.94 2.14 -34.76
N PRO A 326 -1.62 2.28 -34.89
CA PRO A 326 -0.70 1.34 -34.28
C PRO A 326 -0.80 1.42 -32.75
N MET A 327 -0.59 0.30 -32.07
CA MET A 327 -0.55 0.23 -30.60
C MET A 327 0.49 1.21 -30.03
N PRO A 328 0.17 1.96 -28.97
CA PRO A 328 1.15 2.81 -28.29
C PRO A 328 2.20 1.95 -27.60
N ASN A 329 3.40 2.49 -27.46
CA ASN A 329 4.47 1.87 -26.67
C ASN A 329 4.74 2.64 -25.38
N ALA A 330 5.67 2.15 -24.55
CA ALA A 330 6.02 2.80 -23.28
C ALA A 330 6.57 4.23 -23.44
N ALA A 331 7.15 4.59 -24.59
CA ALA A 331 7.56 5.97 -24.85
C ALA A 331 6.35 6.89 -25.07
N ASN A 332 5.31 6.43 -25.78
CA ASN A 332 4.06 7.17 -25.89
C ASN A 332 3.43 7.42 -24.52
N ILE A 333 3.39 6.38 -23.67
CA ILE A 333 2.83 6.46 -22.31
C ILE A 333 3.61 7.47 -21.46
N ARG A 334 4.94 7.34 -21.42
CA ARG A 334 5.82 8.26 -20.68
C ARG A 334 5.66 9.71 -21.17
N ASP A 335 5.65 9.93 -22.48
CA ASP A 335 5.51 11.28 -23.06
C ASP A 335 4.16 11.90 -22.69
N GLU A 336 3.09 11.10 -22.70
CA GLU A 336 1.75 11.55 -22.37
C GLU A 336 1.60 11.88 -20.88
N ILE A 337 2.12 11.05 -19.96
CA ILE A 337 2.11 11.33 -18.52
C ILE A 337 2.89 12.61 -18.22
N PHE A 338 4.06 12.81 -18.85
CA PHE A 338 4.82 14.05 -18.68
C PHE A 338 4.04 15.26 -19.17
N ARG A 339 3.33 15.14 -20.30
CA ARG A 339 2.54 16.23 -20.86
C ARG A 339 1.34 16.59 -19.99
N GLN A 340 0.61 15.59 -19.48
CA GLN A 340 -0.62 15.80 -18.71
C GLN A 340 -0.36 16.16 -17.24
N VAL A 341 0.65 15.55 -16.62
CA VAL A 341 0.88 15.66 -15.17
C VAL A 341 2.12 16.50 -14.88
N PHE A 342 3.29 16.05 -15.32
CA PHE A 342 4.54 16.63 -14.81
C PHE A 342 4.87 18.01 -15.40
N GLN A 343 4.54 18.29 -16.67
CA GLN A 343 4.84 19.59 -17.29
C GLN A 343 4.04 20.74 -16.66
N PRO A 344 2.70 20.63 -16.48
CA PRO A 344 1.92 21.62 -15.73
C PRO A 344 2.46 21.82 -14.30
N SER A 345 2.85 20.72 -13.66
CA SER A 345 3.47 20.71 -12.33
C SER A 345 4.91 21.25 -12.29
N GLY A 346 5.56 21.58 -13.41
CA GLY A 346 6.95 22.10 -13.45
C GLY A 346 8.08 21.05 -13.53
N GLY A 347 7.73 19.76 -13.55
CA GLY A 347 8.62 18.61 -13.76
C GLY A 347 8.36 17.47 -12.77
N MET A 348 8.87 16.27 -13.07
CA MET A 348 8.88 15.14 -12.14
C MET A 348 10.02 15.30 -11.14
N LEU A 349 9.67 15.44 -9.86
CA LEU A 349 10.60 15.49 -8.75
C LEU A 349 10.86 14.06 -8.22
N VAL A 350 12.13 13.73 -8.01
CA VAL A 350 12.58 12.58 -7.21
C VAL A 350 13.58 13.10 -6.18
N GLY A 351 13.36 12.75 -4.92
CA GLY A 351 13.89 13.47 -3.75
C GLY A 351 12.92 14.54 -3.22
N ALA A 352 13.39 15.30 -2.24
CA ALA A 352 12.70 16.48 -1.71
C ALA A 352 13.44 17.75 -2.11
N LYS A 353 12.72 18.86 -2.38
CA LYS A 353 13.36 20.17 -2.54
C LYS A 353 13.95 20.59 -1.20
N VAL A 354 15.13 21.21 -1.25
CA VAL A 354 15.89 21.60 -0.07
C VAL A 354 15.84 23.12 0.09
N PHE A 355 15.30 23.56 1.22
CA PHE A 355 15.39 24.93 1.73
C PHE A 355 15.93 24.83 3.17
N PRO A 356 16.87 25.68 3.62
CA PRO A 356 17.47 26.86 2.97
C PRO A 356 18.85 26.63 2.31
N ASN A 357 19.47 25.43 2.42
CA ASN A 357 20.84 25.20 1.93
C ASN A 357 20.94 24.21 0.75
N PRO A 358 20.66 24.66 -0.48
CA PRO A 358 20.67 23.81 -1.67
C PRO A 358 22.08 23.31 -2.05
N GLN A 359 23.14 23.74 -1.37
CA GLN A 359 24.51 23.29 -1.63
C GLN A 359 24.89 22.00 -0.89
N LYS A 360 24.10 21.54 0.09
CA LYS A 360 24.40 20.35 0.92
C LYS A 360 23.70 19.07 0.45
N PHE A 361 22.49 19.19 -0.09
CA PHE A 361 21.65 18.06 -0.48
C PHE A 361 21.24 18.18 -1.94
N ALA A 362 20.86 17.06 -2.57
CA ALA A 362 20.44 17.02 -3.95
C ALA A 362 19.01 16.53 -4.11
N TRP A 363 18.42 16.89 -5.24
CA TRP A 363 17.15 16.36 -5.72
C TRP A 363 17.16 16.34 -7.24
N VAL A 364 16.38 15.46 -7.84
CA VAL A 364 16.31 15.31 -9.29
C VAL A 364 15.00 15.90 -9.80
N LEU A 365 15.06 16.89 -10.69
CA LEU A 365 13.88 17.49 -11.31
C LEU A 365 13.95 17.32 -12.83
N MET A 366 13.18 16.36 -13.34
CA MET A 366 13.10 16.03 -14.75
C MET A 366 11.94 16.80 -15.40
N ARG A 367 12.22 17.72 -16.32
CA ARG A 367 11.17 18.57 -16.93
C ARG A 367 10.51 17.90 -18.14
N ARG A 368 11.20 16.96 -18.78
CA ARG A 368 10.75 16.28 -20.00
C ARG A 368 10.86 14.77 -19.85
N SER A 369 10.04 14.04 -20.60
CA SER A 369 10.08 12.57 -20.63
C SER A 369 11.45 12.02 -21.03
N ASN A 370 12.17 12.72 -21.92
CA ASN A 370 13.53 12.37 -22.31
C ASN A 370 14.54 12.55 -21.16
N ASP A 371 14.30 13.48 -20.23
CA ASP A 371 15.16 13.63 -19.05
C ASP A 371 15.05 12.38 -18.15
N LEU A 372 13.86 11.78 -18.04
CA LEU A 372 13.66 10.49 -17.39
C LEU A 372 14.37 9.37 -18.15
N PHE A 373 14.17 9.25 -19.46
CA PHE A 373 14.83 8.21 -20.27
C PHE A 373 16.36 8.21 -20.09
N VAL A 374 16.99 9.38 -20.20
CA VAL A 374 18.44 9.53 -20.03
C VAL A 374 18.87 9.32 -18.58
N SER A 375 18.00 9.58 -17.60
CA SER A 375 18.29 9.28 -16.21
C SER A 375 18.26 7.78 -15.93
N LEU A 376 17.40 6.99 -16.58
CA LEU A 376 17.31 5.55 -16.31
C LEU A 376 18.42 4.71 -16.97
N GLU A 377 18.96 5.17 -18.11
CA GLU A 377 20.01 4.46 -18.85
C GLU A 377 20.95 5.43 -19.58
N ASP A 378 22.23 5.08 -19.60
CA ASP A 378 23.22 5.71 -20.46
C ASP A 378 24.22 4.68 -21.06
N LYS A 379 25.31 5.15 -21.66
CA LYS A 379 26.33 4.27 -22.26
C LYS A 379 27.02 3.34 -21.25
N THR A 380 26.92 3.62 -19.95
CA THR A 380 27.47 2.77 -18.88
C THR A 380 26.49 1.70 -18.41
N GLY A 381 25.27 1.69 -18.95
CA GLY A 381 24.22 0.73 -18.65
C GLY A 381 23.09 1.37 -17.85
N LYS A 382 22.44 0.54 -17.01
CA LYS A 382 21.30 0.92 -16.16
C LYS A 382 21.75 1.11 -14.70
N HIS A 383 20.85 1.64 -13.89
CA HIS A 383 21.03 1.65 -12.44
C HIS A 383 20.94 0.23 -11.86
N THR A 384 22.06 -0.31 -11.38
CA THR A 384 22.18 -1.68 -10.85
C THR A 384 22.90 -1.74 -9.50
N ARG A 385 23.56 -0.66 -9.07
CA ARG A 385 24.26 -0.59 -7.79
C ARG A 385 23.31 -0.40 -6.61
N ARG A 386 23.86 -0.63 -5.42
CA ARG A 386 23.15 -0.66 -4.13
C ARG A 386 22.27 0.57 -3.90
N PRO A 387 21.06 0.38 -3.35
CA PRO A 387 20.15 1.47 -3.03
C PRO A 387 20.73 2.35 -1.91
N ARG A 388 20.63 3.65 -2.09
CA ARG A 388 21.14 4.66 -1.14
C ARG A 388 20.50 6.02 -1.40
N GLY A 389 20.71 6.97 -0.49
CA GLY A 389 20.38 8.37 -0.74
C GLY A 389 21.23 9.03 -1.83
N PHE A 390 21.01 10.32 -2.07
CA PHE A 390 21.80 11.15 -2.97
C PHE A 390 23.12 11.59 -2.30
N THR A 391 23.91 10.59 -1.93
CA THR A 391 25.18 10.70 -1.20
C THR A 391 26.35 10.36 -2.13
N ARG A 392 27.60 10.46 -1.65
CA ARG A 392 28.79 10.02 -2.39
C ARG A 392 28.99 8.50 -2.23
N ASP A 393 29.13 7.78 -3.35
CA ASP A 393 29.59 6.38 -3.34
C ASP A 393 31.12 6.27 -3.19
N VAL A 394 31.60 5.11 -2.73
CA VAL A 394 33.05 4.79 -2.74
C VAL A 394 33.51 4.66 -4.19
N GLY A 395 34.29 5.64 -4.65
CA GLY A 395 34.77 5.73 -6.03
C GLY A 395 34.12 6.84 -6.87
N GLU A 396 33.10 7.54 -6.35
CA GLU A 396 32.58 8.76 -6.98
C GLU A 396 33.41 9.99 -6.55
N SER A 397 33.74 10.86 -7.51
CA SER A 397 34.61 12.01 -7.28
C SER A 397 33.92 13.20 -6.61
N GLN A 398 32.59 13.33 -6.73
CA GLN A 398 31.82 14.45 -6.18
C GLN A 398 30.44 14.02 -5.66
N MET A 399 30.01 14.62 -4.55
CA MET A 399 28.64 14.49 -4.04
C MET A 399 27.64 15.17 -4.98
N LEU A 400 26.46 14.58 -5.14
CA LEU A 400 25.32 15.27 -5.74
C LEU A 400 24.95 16.47 -4.85
N ARG A 401 24.71 17.63 -5.46
CA ARG A 401 24.31 18.86 -4.77
C ARG A 401 23.30 19.63 -5.60
N GLY A 402 22.33 20.23 -4.92
CA GLY A 402 21.30 21.06 -5.50
C GLY A 402 20.39 20.32 -6.49
N LYS A 403 19.73 21.10 -7.33
CA LYS A 403 18.84 20.59 -8.38
C LYS A 403 19.64 19.90 -9.49
N VAL A 404 19.37 18.63 -9.69
CA VAL A 404 19.93 17.82 -10.77
C VAL A 404 18.86 17.60 -11.85
N PRO A 405 19.05 18.06 -13.10
CA PRO A 405 18.03 17.92 -14.15
C PRO A 405 17.93 16.49 -14.71
N GLN A 406 19.05 15.74 -14.66
CA GLN A 406 19.17 14.36 -15.16
C GLN A 406 20.22 13.63 -14.34
N LEU A 407 19.90 12.40 -13.91
CA LEU A 407 20.76 11.57 -13.07
C LEU A 407 21.08 10.22 -13.74
N PRO A 408 21.82 10.20 -14.87
CA PRO A 408 22.19 8.96 -15.54
C PRO A 408 23.10 8.06 -14.68
N PRO A 409 23.18 6.74 -14.96
CA PRO A 409 23.99 5.79 -14.19
C PRO A 409 25.47 6.16 -14.05
N ARG A 410 26.10 6.79 -15.05
CA ARG A 410 27.50 7.27 -14.93
C ARG A 410 27.72 8.33 -13.83
N LYS A 411 26.67 9.08 -13.47
CA LYS A 411 26.75 10.14 -12.46
C LYS A 411 26.48 9.62 -11.05
N HIS A 412 25.48 8.74 -10.91
CA HIS A 412 25.08 8.16 -9.64
C HIS A 412 24.36 6.84 -9.87
N ASN A 413 25.09 5.74 -10.01
CA ASN A 413 24.47 4.45 -10.25
C ASN A 413 23.74 4.01 -8.97
N ASN A 414 22.40 4.13 -8.91
CA ASN A 414 21.59 3.85 -7.73
C ASN A 414 20.24 3.25 -8.14
N ARG A 415 20.01 1.96 -7.84
CA ARG A 415 18.78 1.26 -8.23
C ARG A 415 17.51 1.89 -7.62
N LEU A 416 17.59 2.35 -6.36
CA LEU A 416 16.45 2.97 -5.67
C LEU A 416 15.94 4.21 -6.41
N PHE A 417 16.84 5.02 -6.98
CA PHE A 417 16.44 6.18 -7.77
C PHE A 417 15.62 5.77 -9.00
N ALA A 418 16.06 4.73 -9.72
CA ALA A 418 15.35 4.24 -10.91
C ALA A 418 13.96 3.70 -10.54
N GLU A 419 13.88 2.90 -9.48
CA GLU A 419 12.61 2.37 -8.95
C GLU A 419 11.67 3.49 -8.49
N MET A 420 12.21 4.51 -7.82
CA MET A 420 11.43 5.65 -7.37
C MET A 420 10.89 6.48 -8.52
N ALA A 421 11.69 6.71 -9.56
CA ALA A 421 11.25 7.39 -10.77
C ALA A 421 10.12 6.62 -11.48
N ALA A 422 10.19 5.28 -11.48
CA ALA A 422 9.12 4.45 -12.02
C ALA A 422 7.84 4.51 -11.17
N LEU A 423 7.97 4.48 -9.84
CA LEU A 423 6.83 4.61 -8.93
C LEU A 423 6.12 5.95 -9.08
N ARG A 424 6.88 7.05 -9.17
CA ARG A 424 6.37 8.40 -9.41
C ARG A 424 5.55 8.46 -10.70
N LEU A 425 6.06 7.86 -11.78
CA LEU A 425 5.34 7.76 -13.04
C LEU A 425 4.07 6.89 -12.92
N ASN A 426 4.12 5.78 -12.19
CA ASN A 426 2.96 4.91 -11.97
C ASN A 426 1.84 5.63 -11.21
N ILE A 427 2.16 6.36 -10.14
CA ILE A 427 1.18 7.16 -9.39
C ILE A 427 0.60 8.26 -10.30
N ALA A 428 1.46 8.96 -11.06
CA ALA A 428 1.02 9.98 -12.01
C ALA A 428 0.10 9.44 -13.11
N ALA A 429 0.38 8.24 -13.64
CA ALA A 429 -0.47 7.58 -14.63
C ALA A 429 -1.85 7.23 -14.07
N SER A 430 -1.90 6.80 -12.80
CA SER A 430 -3.13 6.48 -12.08
C SER A 430 -4.02 7.70 -11.85
N ILE A 431 -3.46 8.82 -11.36
CA ILE A 431 -4.26 10.02 -11.05
C ILE A 431 -4.74 10.77 -12.29
N SER A 432 -4.07 10.58 -13.43
CA SER A 432 -4.45 11.16 -14.72
C SER A 432 -5.36 10.24 -15.52
N ASP A 433 -5.80 9.12 -14.95
CA ASP A 433 -6.62 8.07 -15.57
C ASP A 433 -5.99 7.45 -16.83
N ILE A 434 -4.67 7.62 -17.07
CA ILE A 434 -3.98 6.94 -18.19
C ILE A 434 -3.95 5.44 -17.90
N THR A 435 -3.77 5.06 -16.64
CA THR A 435 -4.03 3.73 -16.11
C THR A 435 -5.24 3.77 -15.16
N PRO A 436 -5.86 2.63 -14.82
CA PRO A 436 -6.94 2.60 -13.84
C PRO A 436 -6.54 3.29 -12.53
N ASN A 437 -7.45 4.11 -12.00
CA ASN A 437 -7.19 4.98 -10.86
C ASN A 437 -7.18 4.19 -9.53
N GLY A 438 -6.57 4.77 -8.49
CA GLY A 438 -6.54 4.25 -7.13
C GLY A 438 -5.23 3.59 -6.71
N LEU A 439 -4.19 3.56 -7.57
CA LEU A 439 -2.90 2.92 -7.21
C LEU A 439 -2.28 3.57 -5.96
N GLY A 440 -2.24 4.90 -5.90
CA GLY A 440 -1.56 5.62 -4.81
C GLY A 440 -2.15 5.39 -3.42
N VAL A 441 -3.44 5.03 -3.33
CA VAL A 441 -4.15 4.85 -2.06
C VAL A 441 -4.14 3.41 -1.54
N LEU A 442 -3.62 2.45 -2.33
CA LEU A 442 -3.43 1.08 -1.85
C LEU A 442 -2.44 1.05 -0.69
N ILE A 443 -2.69 0.15 0.27
CA ILE A 443 -1.83 -0.05 1.44
C ILE A 443 -0.85 -1.18 1.16
N TYR A 444 0.43 -0.94 1.45
CA TYR A 444 1.47 -1.96 1.41
C TYR A 444 1.58 -2.67 2.77
N ASP A 445 1.59 -4.00 2.74
CA ASP A 445 1.89 -4.83 3.90
C ASP A 445 2.43 -6.17 3.41
N ASP A 446 3.74 -6.39 3.50
CA ASP A 446 4.38 -7.65 3.09
C ASP A 446 4.49 -8.69 4.19
N GLY A 447 3.89 -8.45 5.35
CA GLY A 447 3.91 -9.36 6.49
C GLY A 447 5.28 -9.51 7.18
N SER A 448 6.28 -8.71 6.80
CA SER A 448 7.60 -8.68 7.44
C SER A 448 7.75 -7.48 8.40
N THR A 449 8.91 -7.30 9.03
CA THR A 449 9.22 -6.12 9.86
C THR A 449 9.60 -4.90 9.03
N ASN A 450 9.09 -4.81 7.80
CA ASN A 450 9.38 -3.73 6.88
C ASN A 450 8.79 -2.42 7.41
N PRO A 451 9.57 -1.33 7.54
CA PRO A 451 9.11 -0.07 8.12
C PRO A 451 8.03 0.64 7.29
N PHE A 452 7.75 0.16 6.07
CA PHE A 452 6.72 0.71 5.18
C PHE A 452 5.37 -0.03 5.28
N ASN A 453 5.27 -1.09 6.10
CA ASN A 453 4.02 -1.82 6.28
C ASN A 453 2.94 -0.94 6.93
N GLY A 454 1.70 -1.08 6.46
CA GLY A 454 0.55 -0.30 6.90
C GLY A 454 0.43 1.09 6.23
N LEU A 455 1.40 1.50 5.41
CA LEU A 455 1.38 2.80 4.73
C LEU A 455 0.79 2.70 3.32
N THR A 456 0.19 3.80 2.85
CA THR A 456 -0.24 3.89 1.44
C THR A 456 0.97 4.01 0.50
N ILE A 457 0.83 3.53 -0.73
CA ILE A 457 1.87 3.62 -1.77
C ILE A 457 2.37 5.07 -1.92
N GLN A 458 1.47 6.05 -1.87
CA GLN A 458 1.81 7.46 -1.94
C GLN A 458 2.60 7.96 -0.72
N ARG A 459 2.23 7.54 0.50
CA ARG A 459 2.97 7.92 1.71
C ARG A 459 4.38 7.34 1.69
N ILE A 460 4.51 6.09 1.22
CA ILE A 460 5.81 5.42 1.01
C ILE A 460 6.67 6.22 0.03
N ALA A 461 6.11 6.62 -1.11
CA ALA A 461 6.78 7.46 -2.09
C ALA A 461 7.28 8.79 -1.46
N GLY A 462 6.46 9.47 -0.68
CA GLY A 462 6.85 10.70 0.03
C GLY A 462 8.01 10.49 1.01
N ILE A 463 7.91 9.50 1.90
CA ILE A 463 8.93 9.20 2.92
C ILE A 463 10.28 8.85 2.27
N ILE A 464 10.25 8.06 1.19
CA ILE A 464 11.47 7.64 0.50
C ILE A 464 12.10 8.81 -0.25
N ASP A 465 11.32 9.70 -0.87
CA ASP A 465 11.88 10.91 -1.50
C ASP A 465 12.57 11.82 -0.49
N THR A 466 11.95 12.06 0.67
CA THR A 466 12.60 12.78 1.77
C THR A 466 13.89 12.08 2.17
N SER A 467 13.89 10.75 2.29
CA SER A 467 15.09 9.98 2.68
C SER A 467 16.16 9.84 1.59
N LEU A 468 15.81 10.03 0.32
CA LEU A 468 16.78 10.12 -0.78
C LEU A 468 17.58 11.42 -0.67
N THR A 469 16.90 12.54 -0.38
CA THR A 469 17.54 13.85 -0.22
C THR A 469 18.22 13.99 1.14
N TYR A 470 17.49 13.78 2.23
CA TYR A 470 17.96 13.86 3.61
C TYR A 470 18.42 12.48 4.08
N TYR A 471 19.56 12.07 3.54
CA TYR A 471 20.07 10.71 3.69
C TYR A 471 20.78 10.41 5.02
N ARG A 472 21.07 11.44 5.82
CA ARG A 472 21.80 11.28 7.09
C ARG A 472 20.93 10.54 8.10
N GLY A 473 21.54 9.70 8.93
CA GLY A 473 20.82 8.87 9.92
C GLY A 473 20.11 7.63 9.33
N ARG A 474 20.05 7.47 8.00
CA ARG A 474 19.47 6.28 7.36
C ARG A 474 20.51 5.15 7.24
N THR A 475 20.10 3.95 7.62
CA THR A 475 20.93 2.74 7.54
C THR A 475 20.87 2.11 6.15
N GLU A 476 21.84 1.26 5.80
CA GLU A 476 21.78 0.45 4.58
C GLU A 476 20.53 -0.46 4.56
N ALA A 477 20.17 -1.02 5.71
CA ALA A 477 18.96 -1.85 5.86
C ALA A 477 17.68 -1.08 5.51
N TYR A 478 17.58 0.20 5.87
CA TYR A 478 16.45 1.05 5.50
C TYR A 478 16.34 1.22 3.97
N TYR A 479 17.44 1.50 3.28
CA TYR A 479 17.41 1.67 1.82
C TYR A 479 17.16 0.36 1.06
N LEU A 480 17.63 -0.78 1.61
CA LEU A 480 17.29 -2.10 1.09
C LEU A 480 15.79 -2.39 1.23
N ALA A 481 15.18 -2.04 2.37
CA ALA A 481 13.74 -2.14 2.57
C ALA A 481 12.99 -1.24 1.59
N ALA A 482 13.41 0.02 1.42
CA ALA A 482 12.80 0.98 0.51
C ALA A 482 12.81 0.48 -0.95
N ASP A 483 13.98 0.03 -1.42
CA ASP A 483 14.16 -0.50 -2.78
C ASP A 483 13.32 -1.76 -3.00
N SER A 484 13.33 -2.70 -2.04
CA SER A 484 12.51 -3.91 -2.14
C SER A 484 11.01 -3.60 -2.16
N THR A 485 10.53 -2.68 -1.33
CA THR A 485 9.13 -2.25 -1.29
C THR A 485 8.69 -1.64 -2.61
N ILE A 486 9.44 -0.64 -3.12
CA ILE A 486 9.08 0.04 -4.36
C ILE A 486 9.12 -0.93 -5.54
N ARG A 487 10.14 -1.78 -5.63
CA ARG A 487 10.26 -2.74 -6.72
C ARG A 487 9.10 -3.73 -6.75
N LYS A 488 8.70 -4.27 -5.58
CA LYS A 488 7.49 -5.10 -5.45
C LYS A 488 6.25 -4.38 -5.99
N ILE A 489 6.07 -3.11 -5.63
CA ILE A 489 4.94 -2.29 -6.12
C ILE A 489 5.01 -2.09 -7.64
N ASN A 490 6.16 -1.70 -8.19
CA ASN A 490 6.33 -1.48 -9.63
C ASN A 490 6.11 -2.76 -10.45
N GLU A 491 6.47 -3.92 -9.91
CA GLU A 491 6.29 -5.23 -10.55
C GLU A 491 4.87 -5.81 -10.36
N ALA A 492 4.12 -5.39 -9.33
CA ALA A 492 2.86 -5.99 -8.91
C ALA A 492 1.86 -6.14 -10.06
N PHE A 493 1.66 -5.05 -10.81
CA PHE A 493 0.68 -4.96 -11.89
C PHE A 493 1.32 -4.76 -13.26
N TYR A 494 2.59 -5.20 -13.41
CA TYR A 494 3.29 -5.15 -14.68
C TYR A 494 2.77 -6.23 -15.65
N GLY A 495 2.66 -5.86 -16.93
CA GLY A 495 2.23 -6.75 -18.01
C GLY A 495 2.17 -6.03 -19.35
N ASP A 496 1.74 -6.75 -20.38
CA ASP A 496 1.66 -6.25 -21.76
C ASP A 496 0.77 -5.01 -21.87
N ILE A 497 1.16 -4.07 -22.73
CA ILE A 497 0.41 -2.83 -22.97
C ILE A 497 -0.83 -3.17 -23.77
N ASP A 498 -1.98 -2.75 -23.25
CA ASP A 498 -3.27 -2.85 -23.90
C ASP A 498 -4.09 -1.59 -23.59
N THR A 499 -4.91 -1.18 -24.55
CA THR A 499 -5.54 0.16 -24.58
C THR A 499 -7.05 0.06 -24.54
N ILE A 500 -7.68 0.87 -23.69
CA ILE A 500 -9.11 1.20 -23.79
C ILE A 500 -9.32 2.21 -24.92
N SER A 501 -8.43 3.20 -25.01
CA SER A 501 -8.45 4.22 -26.04
C SER A 501 -7.03 4.65 -26.38
N TRP A 502 -6.82 4.96 -27.66
CA TRP A 502 -5.60 5.62 -28.14
C TRP A 502 -5.90 6.71 -29.17
N SER A 503 -7.04 6.65 -29.88
CA SER A 503 -7.37 7.56 -30.97
C SER A 503 -7.64 9.00 -30.51
N THR A 504 -8.39 9.19 -29.43
CA THR A 504 -8.67 10.48 -28.82
C THR A 504 -7.68 10.74 -27.69
N GLU A 505 -7.80 9.95 -26.63
CA GLU A 505 -6.97 9.97 -25.43
C GLU A 505 -6.26 8.63 -25.24
N LEU A 506 -5.12 8.64 -24.56
CA LEU A 506 -4.43 7.42 -24.16
C LEU A 506 -5.00 6.92 -22.83
N ARG A 507 -5.70 5.79 -22.89
CA ARG A 507 -6.25 5.07 -21.74
C ARG A 507 -5.86 3.61 -21.84
N LEU A 508 -5.29 3.05 -20.79
CA LEU A 508 -4.82 1.67 -20.75
C LEU A 508 -5.73 0.80 -19.90
N THR A 509 -5.87 -0.47 -20.28
CA THR A 509 -6.55 -1.48 -19.46
C THR A 509 -5.68 -1.85 -18.26
N GLY A 510 -6.30 -2.26 -17.15
CA GLY A 510 -5.58 -2.86 -16.03
C GLY A 510 -5.15 -4.30 -16.34
N VAL A 511 -4.09 -4.77 -15.70
CA VAL A 511 -3.51 -6.12 -15.91
C VAL A 511 -4.04 -7.10 -14.87
N LYS A 512 -3.84 -6.80 -13.58
CA LYS A 512 -4.19 -7.67 -12.45
C LYS A 512 -5.00 -6.94 -11.41
N SER A 513 -5.83 -7.68 -10.70
CA SER A 513 -6.61 -7.22 -9.55
C SER A 513 -5.76 -7.20 -8.26
N VAL A 514 -6.23 -6.54 -7.20
CA VAL A 514 -5.43 -6.41 -5.97
C VAL A 514 -5.43 -7.69 -5.12
N SER A 515 -6.45 -8.55 -5.23
CA SER A 515 -6.47 -9.86 -4.56
C SER A 515 -5.39 -10.81 -5.08
N GLU A 516 -4.90 -10.59 -6.30
CA GLU A 516 -3.77 -11.34 -6.86
C GLU A 516 -2.42 -10.93 -6.25
N ILE A 517 -2.37 -9.81 -5.52
CA ILE A 517 -1.14 -9.24 -4.97
C ILE A 517 -1.07 -9.49 -3.45
N PRO A 518 -0.18 -10.36 -2.95
CA PRO A 518 -0.15 -10.72 -1.53
C PRO A 518 0.15 -9.53 -0.62
N PHE A 519 1.02 -8.62 -1.05
CA PHE A 519 1.54 -7.54 -0.20
C PHE A 519 0.83 -6.19 -0.37
N LEU A 520 -0.28 -6.15 -1.11
CA LEU A 520 -1.11 -4.96 -1.27
C LEU A 520 -2.53 -5.27 -0.82
N ARG A 521 -3.21 -4.27 -0.25
CA ARG A 521 -4.63 -4.34 0.05
C ARG A 521 -5.32 -3.00 -0.23
N PRO A 522 -6.63 -3.00 -0.52
CA PRO A 522 -7.40 -1.77 -0.64
C PRO A 522 -7.42 -0.98 0.66
N ASN A 523 -7.62 0.33 0.54
CA ASN A 523 -7.86 1.23 1.65
C ASN A 523 -9.34 1.63 1.65
N PRO A 524 -10.22 0.92 2.40
CA PRO A 524 -11.65 1.20 2.36
C PRO A 524 -11.96 2.64 2.81
N GLY A 525 -12.90 3.27 2.10
CA GLY A 525 -13.26 4.68 2.31
C GLY A 525 -12.25 5.68 1.72
N ALA A 526 -11.12 5.23 1.18
CA ALA A 526 -10.21 6.11 0.45
C ALA A 526 -10.81 6.46 -0.92
N VAL A 527 -10.94 7.76 -1.18
CA VAL A 527 -11.28 8.26 -2.52
C VAL A 527 -10.01 8.21 -3.36
N ALA A 528 -10.09 7.57 -4.53
CA ALA A 528 -9.00 7.58 -5.49
C ALA A 528 -8.70 9.04 -5.89
N MET A 529 -7.43 9.45 -5.75
CA MET A 529 -7.06 10.82 -6.02
C MET A 529 -7.25 11.16 -7.51
N THR A 530 -7.85 12.32 -7.75
CA THR A 530 -7.95 12.92 -9.08
C THR A 530 -6.82 13.92 -9.30
N MET A 531 -6.64 14.36 -10.53
CA MET A 531 -5.69 15.44 -10.87
C MET A 531 -5.95 16.73 -10.07
N GLU A 532 -7.19 17.00 -9.65
CA GLU A 532 -7.53 18.18 -8.82
C GLU A 532 -7.09 18.02 -7.36
N GLN A 533 -6.98 16.77 -6.89
CA GLN A 533 -6.51 16.39 -5.56
C GLN A 533 -5.05 15.90 -5.60
N SER A 534 -4.28 16.35 -6.59
CA SER A 534 -2.95 15.82 -6.86
C SER A 534 -2.05 15.95 -5.62
N PRO A 535 -1.28 14.90 -5.26
CA PRO A 535 -0.35 14.94 -4.12
C PRO A 535 0.50 16.21 -4.03
N ASP A 536 0.81 16.68 -2.82
CA ASP A 536 1.62 17.90 -2.61
C ASP A 536 3.01 17.86 -3.26
N TRP A 537 3.59 16.68 -3.47
CA TRP A 537 4.86 16.54 -4.21
C TRP A 537 4.73 16.70 -5.73
N LEU A 538 3.51 16.71 -6.28
CA LEU A 538 3.22 17.11 -7.66
C LEU A 538 3.05 18.63 -7.78
N SER A 539 2.72 19.33 -6.69
CA SER A 539 2.77 20.78 -6.70
C SER A 539 4.24 21.20 -6.51
N ASN A 540 4.74 22.06 -7.40
CA ASN A 540 6.06 22.66 -7.25
C ASN A 540 5.98 23.99 -6.49
N GLU A 541 4.85 24.28 -5.82
CA GLU A 541 4.72 25.44 -4.94
C GLU A 541 5.73 25.35 -3.77
N GLU A 542 6.14 26.52 -3.30
CA GLU A 542 7.15 26.65 -2.25
C GLU A 542 6.60 26.03 -0.96
N VAL A 543 7.20 24.90 -0.55
CA VAL A 543 6.91 24.25 0.72
C VAL A 543 7.15 25.29 1.83
N PRO A 544 6.22 25.49 2.78
CA PRO A 544 6.36 26.52 3.81
C PRO A 544 7.70 26.40 4.55
N GLU A 545 8.43 27.50 4.70
CA GLU A 545 9.75 27.54 5.37
C GLU A 545 9.65 27.51 6.91
N GLU A 546 8.42 27.55 7.45
CA GLU A 546 8.15 27.79 8.87
C GLU A 546 7.29 26.69 9.49
N PHE A 547 7.42 26.52 10.81
CA PHE A 547 6.54 25.65 11.58
C PHE A 547 5.08 26.07 11.40
N THR A 548 4.28 25.18 10.81
CA THR A 548 2.85 25.42 10.60
C THR A 548 2.04 24.22 11.04
N VAL A 549 0.90 24.47 11.66
CA VAL A 549 -0.06 23.43 12.03
C VAL A 549 -1.32 23.67 11.23
N GLN A 550 -1.70 22.68 10.42
CA GLN A 550 -2.89 22.73 9.57
C GLN A 550 -4.14 22.46 10.39
N GLN A 551 -5.29 22.85 9.83
CA GLN A 551 -6.59 22.50 10.39
C GLN A 551 -6.82 21.00 10.24
N ASN A 552 -7.20 20.31 11.31
CA ASN A 552 -7.48 18.88 11.25
C ASN A 552 -8.60 18.59 10.23
N TYR A 553 -8.49 17.49 9.50
CA TYR A 553 -9.51 17.07 8.52
C TYR A 553 -9.89 15.59 8.73
N PRO A 554 -11.19 15.26 8.72
CA PRO A 554 -12.34 16.18 8.69
C PRO A 554 -12.46 17.06 9.96
N ASN A 555 -13.12 18.21 9.86
CA ASN A 555 -13.53 19.02 11.02
C ASN A 555 -14.85 19.76 10.68
N PRO A 556 -16.00 19.43 11.30
CA PRO A 556 -16.17 18.47 12.40
C PRO A 556 -15.86 17.01 12.04
N PHE A 557 -15.53 16.17 13.03
CA PHE A 557 -15.15 14.76 12.83
C PHE A 557 -15.93 13.79 13.74
N ASN A 558 -15.97 12.50 13.36
CA ASN A 558 -16.60 11.42 14.12
C ASN A 558 -15.96 10.05 13.85
N PRO A 559 -15.39 9.35 14.86
CA PRO A 559 -14.61 9.90 15.95
C PRO A 559 -13.14 10.14 15.54
N THR A 560 -12.78 9.91 14.26
CA THR A 560 -11.39 10.00 13.77
C THR A 560 -11.14 11.23 12.91
N THR A 561 -9.99 11.86 13.08
CA THR A 561 -9.49 12.97 12.25
C THR A 561 -7.99 12.83 12.02
N THR A 562 -7.46 13.51 11.01
CA THR A 562 -6.02 13.66 10.79
C THR A 562 -5.56 15.07 11.19
N ILE A 563 -4.40 15.18 11.84
CA ILE A 563 -3.72 16.42 12.20
C ILE A 563 -2.43 16.49 11.38
N ASP A 564 -2.33 17.49 10.51
CA ASP A 564 -1.15 17.73 9.67
C ASP A 564 -0.38 18.96 10.16
N PHE A 565 0.95 18.89 10.14
CA PHE A 565 1.83 20.02 10.46
C PHE A 565 3.18 19.90 9.79
N TYR A 566 3.86 21.02 9.61
CA TYR A 566 5.18 21.10 9.01
C TYR A 566 6.24 21.44 10.06
N LEU A 567 7.38 20.74 9.99
CA LEU A 567 8.56 20.97 10.81
C LEU A 567 9.69 21.58 9.96
N PRO A 568 10.22 22.77 10.32
CA PRO A 568 11.29 23.40 9.56
C PRO A 568 12.66 22.71 9.75
N ALA A 569 12.85 21.99 10.86
CA ALA A 569 14.06 21.27 11.22
C ALA A 569 13.70 20.03 12.05
N VAL A 570 14.64 19.10 12.20
CA VAL A 570 14.49 17.93 13.08
C VAL A 570 14.18 18.40 14.50
N SER A 571 13.07 17.92 15.05
CA SER A 571 12.50 18.42 16.29
C SER A 571 12.00 17.29 17.17
N THR A 572 12.01 17.52 18.48
CA THR A 572 11.24 16.71 19.43
C THR A 572 9.83 17.30 19.53
N VAL A 573 8.81 16.47 19.29
CA VAL A 573 7.43 16.89 19.10
C VAL A 573 6.53 16.30 20.18
N THR A 574 5.70 17.15 20.75
CA THR A 574 4.62 16.77 21.65
C THR A 574 3.29 17.26 21.08
N VAL A 575 2.30 16.38 21.01
CA VAL A 575 0.95 16.69 20.53
C VAL A 575 -0.05 16.38 21.64
N SER A 576 -0.64 17.42 22.21
CA SER A 576 -1.57 17.31 23.35
C SER A 576 -2.95 17.85 22.99
N ILE A 577 -3.98 17.26 23.58
CA ILE A 577 -5.40 17.56 23.37
C ILE A 577 -5.97 18.20 24.63
N TYR A 578 -6.71 19.30 24.47
CA TYR A 578 -7.32 20.08 25.55
C TYR A 578 -8.83 20.25 25.33
N ASP A 579 -9.60 20.31 26.42
CA ASP A 579 -11.01 20.69 26.41
C ASP A 579 -11.20 22.23 26.38
N ILE A 580 -12.45 22.69 26.35
CA ILE A 580 -12.81 24.12 26.36
C ILE A 580 -12.38 24.88 27.62
N LEU A 581 -12.09 24.16 28.71
CA LEU A 581 -11.63 24.73 29.98
C LEU A 581 -10.09 24.78 30.06
N GLY A 582 -9.40 24.29 29.02
CA GLY A 582 -7.94 24.21 28.96
C GLY A 582 -7.37 23.03 29.75
N LYS A 583 -8.19 22.07 30.16
CA LYS A 583 -7.71 20.83 30.79
C LYS A 583 -7.19 19.88 29.72
N GLU A 584 -5.98 19.35 29.92
CA GLU A 584 -5.43 18.31 29.06
C GLU A 584 -6.24 17.02 29.22
N VAL A 585 -6.77 16.50 28.12
CA VAL A 585 -7.61 15.29 28.07
C VAL A 585 -6.92 14.12 27.37
N GLY A 586 -5.75 14.34 26.78
CA GLY A 586 -4.92 13.28 26.20
C GLY A 586 -3.67 13.83 25.54
N THR A 587 -2.66 13.00 25.37
CA THR A 587 -1.44 13.31 24.62
C THR A 587 -1.23 12.21 23.58
N LEU A 588 -1.18 12.59 22.30
CA LEU A 588 -1.02 11.67 21.17
C LEU A 588 0.43 11.23 21.02
N PHE A 589 1.35 12.19 21.21
CA PHE A 589 2.78 11.97 21.18
C PHE A 589 3.45 12.81 22.26
N ASN A 590 4.42 12.23 22.96
CA ASN A 590 5.13 12.90 24.04
C ASN A 590 6.64 12.86 23.75
N ASN A 591 7.20 14.04 23.44
CA ASN A 591 8.62 14.22 23.20
C ASN A 591 9.20 13.28 22.13
N GLU A 592 8.44 13.05 21.06
CA GLU A 592 8.81 12.13 20.00
C GLU A 592 9.72 12.81 18.98
N LEU A 593 10.81 12.15 18.59
CA LEU A 593 11.71 12.66 17.58
C LEU A 593 11.06 12.61 16.19
N MET A 594 10.89 13.77 15.56
CA MET A 594 10.29 13.91 14.23
C MET A 594 11.21 14.72 13.31
N GLU A 595 11.31 14.26 12.07
CA GLU A 595 12.17 14.86 11.04
C GLU A 595 11.58 16.18 10.49
N SER A 596 12.42 17.04 9.91
CA SER A 596 11.93 18.19 9.14
C SER A 596 11.03 17.75 7.97
N GLY A 597 10.00 18.53 7.66
CA GLY A 597 9.01 18.24 6.63
C GLY A 597 7.61 18.06 7.19
N GLU A 598 6.71 17.56 6.35
CA GLU A 598 5.30 17.37 6.71
C GLU A 598 5.07 16.11 7.54
N GLN A 599 4.39 16.29 8.66
CA GLN A 599 3.95 15.27 9.60
C GLN A 599 2.43 15.16 9.55
N SER A 600 1.93 13.93 9.64
CA SER A 600 0.50 13.62 9.57
C SER A 600 0.16 12.58 10.61
N ILE A 601 -0.80 12.91 11.48
CA ILE A 601 -1.10 12.14 12.69
C ILE A 601 -2.59 11.85 12.75
N GLN A 602 -2.94 10.56 12.81
CA GLN A 602 -4.34 10.16 13.01
C GLN A 602 -4.70 10.24 14.49
N PHE A 603 -5.85 10.86 14.78
CA PHE A 603 -6.41 10.97 16.12
C PHE A 603 -7.77 10.27 16.18
N ASN A 604 -7.95 9.34 17.13
CA ASN A 604 -9.21 8.68 17.42
C ASN A 604 -9.75 9.17 18.78
N ALA A 605 -10.87 9.89 18.75
CA ALA A 605 -11.52 10.47 19.93
C ALA A 605 -12.70 9.62 20.44
N SER A 606 -12.70 8.31 20.19
CA SER A 606 -13.79 7.39 20.60
C SER A 606 -14.05 7.36 22.11
N GLU A 607 -13.10 7.78 22.93
CA GLU A 607 -13.26 7.89 24.39
C GLU A 607 -13.71 9.28 24.89
N LEU A 608 -13.77 10.30 24.01
CA LEU A 608 -14.14 11.67 24.37
C LEU A 608 -15.62 11.99 24.09
N SER A 609 -16.28 12.79 24.92
CA SER A 609 -17.66 13.24 24.64
C SER A 609 -17.73 14.18 23.43
N SER A 610 -18.88 14.29 22.74
CA SER A 610 -19.06 15.31 21.69
C SER A 610 -18.81 16.72 22.25
N GLY A 611 -18.13 17.57 21.48
CA GLY A 611 -17.76 18.89 21.97
C GLY A 611 -16.65 19.55 21.17
N VAL A 612 -16.22 20.71 21.65
CA VAL A 612 -15.10 21.46 21.09
C VAL A 612 -13.83 21.11 21.87
N TYR A 613 -12.76 20.84 21.14
CA TYR A 613 -11.44 20.54 21.67
C TYR A 613 -10.38 21.38 20.98
N PHE A 614 -9.19 21.41 21.55
CA PHE A 614 -8.02 22.05 20.96
C PHE A 614 -6.87 21.06 20.92
N TYR A 615 -6.12 21.01 19.83
CA TYR A 615 -4.85 20.29 19.78
C TYR A 615 -3.71 21.30 19.73
N LYS A 616 -2.67 21.02 20.49
CA LYS A 616 -1.43 21.80 20.59
C LYS A 616 -0.29 20.95 20.08
N VAL A 617 0.45 21.45 19.10
CA VAL A 617 1.71 20.87 18.65
C VAL A 617 2.84 21.74 19.19
N SER A 618 3.76 21.12 19.92
CA SER A 618 4.99 21.74 20.42
C SER A 618 6.18 21.03 19.80
N ALA A 619 7.04 21.75 19.09
CA ALA A 619 8.21 21.20 18.41
C ALA A 619 9.47 21.93 18.87
N THR A 620 10.38 21.23 19.55
CA THR A 620 11.68 21.76 19.96
C THR A 620 12.77 21.26 19.03
N VAL A 621 13.36 22.19 18.27
CA VAL A 621 14.44 21.92 17.33
C VAL A 621 15.65 21.39 18.08
N LEU A 622 16.18 20.25 17.63
CA LEU A 622 17.43 19.74 18.16
C LEU A 622 18.59 20.60 17.63
N ALA A 623 19.41 21.13 18.54
CA ALA A 623 20.60 21.88 18.16
C ALA A 623 21.67 20.90 17.64
N GLU A 624 21.96 20.94 16.34
CA GLU A 624 23.22 20.43 15.80
C GLU A 624 24.20 21.60 15.57
N GLU A 625 25.51 21.32 15.68
CA GLU A 625 26.56 22.32 15.50
C GLU A 625 26.46 22.97 14.10
N ASP A 626 26.32 24.30 14.08
CA ASP A 626 26.15 25.22 12.93
C ASP A 626 24.72 25.51 12.39
N GLU A 627 23.69 25.64 13.25
CA GLU A 627 22.39 26.24 12.85
C GLU A 627 21.86 27.35 13.79
N SER A 628 21.18 28.35 13.22
CA SER A 628 20.59 29.51 13.92
C SER A 628 19.27 29.21 14.67
N LEU A 629 18.73 28.00 14.54
CA LEU A 629 17.44 27.58 15.11
C LEU A 629 17.60 26.54 16.25
N GLY A 630 18.83 26.15 16.58
CA GLY A 630 19.09 25.13 17.61
C GLY A 630 18.49 25.50 18.97
N GLY A 631 17.66 24.61 19.53
CA GLY A 631 16.99 24.82 20.82
C GLY A 631 15.73 25.69 20.76
N GLN A 632 15.34 26.21 19.58
CA GLN A 632 14.09 26.94 19.44
C GLN A 632 12.90 26.00 19.61
N THR A 633 11.88 26.43 20.35
CA THR A 633 10.62 25.70 20.49
C THR A 633 9.51 26.46 19.79
N PHE A 634 8.86 25.79 18.83
CA PHE A 634 7.67 26.27 18.16
C PHE A 634 6.43 25.67 18.80
N VAL A 635 5.38 26.47 18.93
CA VAL A 635 4.11 26.04 19.51
C VAL A 635 2.96 26.62 18.69
N SER A 636 2.01 25.78 18.31
CA SER A 636 0.78 26.22 17.65
C SER A 636 -0.40 25.38 18.12
N MET A 637 -1.58 26.00 18.12
CA MET A 637 -2.81 25.41 18.62
C MET A 637 -3.94 25.67 17.63
N LYS A 638 -4.82 24.69 17.44
CA LYS A 638 -5.98 24.77 16.54
C LYS A 638 -7.20 24.14 17.20
N LYS A 639 -8.38 24.62 16.80
CA LYS A 639 -9.67 24.15 17.30
C LYS A 639 -10.16 22.97 16.48
N MET A 640 -10.70 21.94 17.12
CA MET A 640 -11.38 20.81 16.48
C MET A 640 -12.76 20.58 17.10
N VAL A 641 -13.70 20.04 16.32
CA VAL A 641 -15.10 19.81 16.73
C VAL A 641 -15.43 18.34 16.55
N LEU A 642 -15.67 17.65 17.66
CA LEU A 642 -16.08 16.24 17.69
C LEU A 642 -17.61 16.18 17.74
N LEU A 643 -18.21 15.53 16.74
CA LEU A 643 -19.64 15.22 16.71
C LEU A 643 -19.78 13.70 16.82
N LYS A 644 -20.44 13.20 17.87
CA LYS A 644 -20.74 11.76 17.98
C LYS A 644 -22.22 11.54 17.75
#